data_AF-A0A5B7TYL9-F1
#
_entry.id   AF-A0A5B7TYL9-F1
#
_cell.length_a   1.000
_cell.length_b   1.000
_cell.length_c   1.000
_cell.angle_alpha   90.00
_cell.angle_beta   90.00
_cell.angle_gamma   90.00
#
_symmetry.space_group_name_H-M   'P 1'
#
loop_
_entity.id
_entity.type
_entity.pdbx_description
1 polymer ?
#
loop_
_entity_poly.entity_id
_entity_poly.type
_entity_poly.pdbx_seq_one_letter_code
_entity_poly.pdbx_strand_id
1 'polypeptide(L)'
;MYFEDLSRQQNKESFQIFDQDVPNAWADEDLTDAEYAAKAKRLNASLPTTEKWATFASASAPKAFPWIDIYQSYHSLLMWGEHTNGAHSEGPVFSPPSLDDQTAANITYYELEQEMHRDLVRESKLFQDKVIKATETLFTKQITTKSKNTLVINNPLVRKRSDYVYFEIPKNKGVRKIIDNTTGKEVEFQIDENNLAFFYAQEVPSLGYKTFTLHLDNSKASANFKTETSPKIENDFYIITFDAKSGGIKSLYDKKLKRELIDQNANFKLNEYYYERFESTNYQEGSKKYQGKSATFKVQRGAFADIIISKVEAEGSKDIVQKVTIYKNSNQIDFEVSFDKDSSGRTLDDYRNYSPKGKEGLFYCLPFNVPNFTIKHELAGGIMEPIEDQMEGSSTDYYSIQNFSDISNNDWGITLAVKDVDLVEYGKPRPAYWSKGDDYENIMKKAKHSHFYLYLLNNMFFTNVRQSQPGPKNFKWSVRSHTGNWREGKAYNFGRDFANPLTSFISVGKKEGVLPSKSNSFIELDSESILCSTIKPAESNGEGYIMRFVEVSGKEQIVTVKAHFIKQIEKANLTNLVEVDRNYPLQLLGDNSFKFIIPAFGLRTIRVVPVKSQLPEIVKFIGSSLSDSKINLTWNLSSSKNNDISYYKVFRSKTPNFTTSLRTFVDNTDKPNFIDEPVLNIRGWQNNKLEPETSYYYKVEAIGKNNRAGKVSSEIRVQTKKTEEVNEKPKKVLGLVSTLISKITNNNYIGLYFYTNIEKDINKYNVYRSTEKDFVPNKTNILAEMDVTKTFEHVTPHGFAKATRQLKEYNRLLFVDEDIQPFTTYYYKVVAVDDAGQIGDFSREVHTTTGIANLILVGASGFRESREVSFENPNNNDWEIRYTKDGSLPTTNSTLYTGPFEINQDVMITGSLFEIGTDIGRGTVHRGFQKVKNFEVSYVTKYDEKWKSSGDFALIDNYRGNLTLGNNWQGFEVNDMDVTIDLKKATDVQSVAVSCLQNFGTWVFFPNYIEVFTSEDGENFKSAGRIETIKEWQRLVSKQADLTVSFPITNCRYVRVFAQNIGYIPEWHNFSGAKAWLFVDEIIIK
;
A
#
# COMPACT_ATOMS: atom_id res chain seq x y z
N MET A 1 -22.46 -21.50 -19.19
CA MET A 1 -23.51 -20.89 -20.03
C MET A 1 -22.95 -19.85 -21.00
N TYR A 2 -22.55 -18.63 -20.58
CA TYR A 2 -22.06 -17.58 -21.52
C TYR A 2 -20.88 -18.04 -22.41
N PHE A 3 -19.78 -18.53 -21.82
CA PHE A 3 -18.60 -18.94 -22.60
C PHE A 3 -18.82 -20.19 -23.47
N GLU A 4 -19.72 -21.08 -23.05
CA GLU A 4 -20.09 -22.26 -23.86
C GLU A 4 -20.93 -21.85 -25.07
N ASP A 5 -21.81 -20.87 -24.90
CA ASP A 5 -22.61 -20.29 -25.98
C ASP A 5 -21.71 -19.55 -26.98
N LEU A 6 -20.80 -18.70 -26.49
CA LEU A 6 -19.78 -18.04 -27.30
C LEU A 6 -18.95 -19.06 -28.10
N SER A 7 -18.51 -20.15 -27.46
CA SER A 7 -17.71 -21.21 -28.10
C SER A 7 -18.47 -22.01 -29.16
N ARG A 8 -19.81 -22.05 -29.09
CA ARG A 8 -20.67 -22.69 -30.11
C ARG A 8 -20.93 -21.78 -31.30
N GLN A 9 -20.99 -20.47 -31.07
CA GLN A 9 -21.38 -19.48 -32.08
C GLN A 9 -20.19 -18.95 -32.89
N GLN A 10 -19.00 -18.89 -32.29
CA GLN A 10 -17.82 -18.26 -32.90
C GLN A 10 -16.76 -19.30 -33.30
N ASN A 11 -16.14 -19.11 -34.47
CA ASN A 11 -14.97 -19.89 -34.86
C ASN A 11 -13.77 -19.44 -34.01
N LYS A 12 -12.94 -20.37 -33.53
CA LYS A 12 -11.70 -20.01 -32.82
C LYS A 12 -10.78 -19.11 -33.66
N GLU A 13 -10.80 -19.25 -34.97
CA GLU A 13 -10.00 -18.45 -35.90
C GLU A 13 -10.49 -17.00 -36.06
N SER A 14 -11.70 -16.65 -35.59
CA SER A 14 -12.21 -15.27 -35.66
C SER A 14 -11.78 -14.39 -34.49
N PHE A 15 -11.08 -14.95 -33.48
CA PHE A 15 -10.54 -14.17 -32.37
C PHE A 15 -9.20 -13.55 -32.76
N GLN A 16 -9.08 -12.23 -32.59
CA GLN A 16 -7.79 -11.56 -32.59
C GLN A 16 -7.00 -11.97 -31.34
N ILE A 17 -5.72 -12.28 -31.52
CA ILE A 17 -4.81 -12.68 -30.44
C ILE A 17 -3.86 -11.51 -30.22
N PHE A 18 -3.74 -11.10 -28.95
CA PHE A 18 -2.77 -10.11 -28.49
C PHE A 18 -1.84 -10.78 -27.47
N ASP A 19 -0.54 -10.50 -27.58
CA ASP A 19 0.52 -11.02 -26.72
C ASP A 19 1.32 -9.91 -26.01
N GLN A 20 0.71 -8.72 -25.93
CA GLN A 20 1.27 -7.50 -25.34
C GLN A 20 0.75 -7.26 -23.91
N ASP A 21 1.53 -6.54 -23.11
CA ASP A 21 1.11 -6.04 -21.79
C ASP A 21 0.26 -4.77 -21.90
N VAL A 22 -0.52 -4.48 -20.85
CA VAL A 22 -1.36 -3.27 -20.77
C VAL A 22 -1.07 -2.54 -19.46
N PRO A 23 0.06 -1.81 -19.37
CA PRO A 23 0.38 -1.01 -18.19
C PRO A 23 -0.77 -0.05 -17.86
N ASN A 24 -1.25 -0.14 -16.62
CA ASN A 24 -2.36 0.65 -16.14
C ASN A 24 -1.85 2.00 -15.63
N ALA A 25 -2.53 3.09 -16.01
CA ALA A 25 -2.29 4.43 -15.49
C ALA A 25 -2.66 4.57 -14.01
N TRP A 26 -3.23 3.56 -13.35
CA TRP A 26 -3.62 3.61 -11.94
C TRP A 26 -2.52 3.08 -11.01
N ALA A 27 -1.41 2.57 -11.55
CA ALA A 27 -0.40 1.90 -10.73
C ALA A 27 0.43 2.85 -9.84
N ASP A 28 0.33 4.18 -10.02
CA ASP A 28 0.93 5.17 -9.11
C ASP A 28 0.20 5.31 -7.77
N GLU A 29 -0.98 4.70 -7.63
CA GLU A 29 -1.75 4.65 -6.40
C GLU A 29 -0.96 4.05 -5.23
N ASP A 30 -0.26 2.93 -5.39
CA ASP A 30 0.47 2.27 -4.30
C ASP A 30 1.60 3.16 -3.73
N LEU A 31 2.16 4.02 -4.58
CA LEU A 31 3.20 4.97 -4.19
C LEU A 31 2.67 6.16 -3.38
N THR A 32 1.35 6.26 -3.19
CA THR A 32 0.73 7.18 -2.23
C THR A 32 0.86 6.71 -0.78
N ASP A 33 1.30 5.47 -0.56
CA ASP A 33 1.78 4.98 0.74
C ASP A 33 3.07 4.18 0.56
N ALA A 34 4.10 4.84 0.05
CA ALA A 34 5.35 4.22 -0.37
C ALA A 34 6.05 3.42 0.74
N GLU A 35 5.87 3.79 2.01
CA GLU A 35 6.40 3.04 3.14
C GLU A 35 5.77 1.64 3.22
N TYR A 36 4.46 1.54 3.03
CA TYR A 36 3.73 0.27 3.13
C TYR A 36 3.77 -0.53 1.84
N ALA A 37 3.82 0.13 0.68
CA ALA A 37 4.13 -0.53 -0.59
C ALA A 37 5.50 -1.25 -0.52
N ALA A 38 6.55 -0.56 -0.08
CA ALA A 38 7.87 -1.16 0.08
C ALA A 38 7.88 -2.33 1.10
N LYS A 39 7.15 -2.19 2.23
CA LYS A 39 7.00 -3.29 3.21
C LYS A 39 6.25 -4.47 2.62
N ALA A 40 5.14 -4.24 1.93
CA ALA A 40 4.34 -5.26 1.27
C ALA A 40 5.15 -6.01 0.21
N LYS A 41 5.93 -5.29 -0.61
CA LYS A 41 6.86 -5.89 -1.59
C LYS A 41 7.87 -6.82 -0.93
N ARG A 42 8.51 -6.39 0.17
CA ARG A 42 9.44 -7.23 0.96
C ARG A 42 8.75 -8.48 1.52
N LEU A 43 7.52 -8.35 2.03
CA LEU A 43 6.73 -9.48 2.52
C LEU A 43 6.41 -10.45 1.38
N ASN A 44 5.98 -9.95 0.22
CA ASN A 44 5.66 -10.75 -0.96
C ASN A 44 6.86 -11.57 -1.46
N ALA A 45 8.06 -10.97 -1.44
CA ALA A 45 9.29 -11.68 -1.78
C ALA A 45 9.70 -12.74 -0.73
N SER A 46 9.53 -12.45 0.56
CA SER A 46 10.02 -13.31 1.65
C SER A 46 9.04 -14.39 2.10
N LEU A 47 7.73 -14.22 1.92
CA LEU A 47 6.72 -15.16 2.39
C LEU A 47 6.80 -16.55 1.73
N PRO A 48 7.02 -16.68 0.41
CA PRO A 48 7.25 -17.99 -0.20
C PRO A 48 8.55 -18.65 0.30
N THR A 49 9.54 -17.84 0.68
CA THR A 49 10.76 -18.33 1.33
C THR A 49 10.47 -18.85 2.74
N THR A 50 9.69 -18.13 3.53
CA THR A 50 9.22 -18.57 4.86
C THR A 50 8.46 -19.90 4.77
N GLU A 51 7.59 -20.06 3.78
CA GLU A 51 6.86 -21.29 3.52
C GLU A 51 7.80 -22.47 3.19
N LYS A 52 8.75 -22.29 2.26
CA LYS A 52 9.76 -23.30 1.92
C LYS A 52 10.53 -23.76 3.16
N TRP A 53 11.01 -22.82 3.99
CA TRP A 53 11.75 -23.14 5.21
C TRP A 53 10.89 -23.88 6.23
N ALA A 54 9.63 -23.48 6.44
CA ALA A 54 8.70 -24.19 7.32
C ALA A 54 8.44 -25.63 6.83
N THR A 55 8.38 -25.84 5.51
CA THR A 55 8.24 -27.16 4.90
C THR A 55 9.45 -28.04 5.17
N PHE A 56 10.66 -27.52 4.99
CA PHE A 56 11.89 -28.27 5.28
C PHE A 56 12.05 -28.57 6.76
N ALA A 57 11.71 -27.61 7.64
CA ALA A 57 11.73 -27.82 9.08
C ALA A 57 10.75 -28.92 9.51
N SER A 58 9.50 -28.89 9.02
CA SER A 58 8.49 -29.93 9.30
C SER A 58 8.76 -31.27 8.61
N ALA A 59 9.52 -31.30 7.52
CA ALA A 59 10.01 -32.54 6.93
C ALA A 59 11.14 -33.17 7.76
N SER A 60 12.00 -32.35 8.39
CA SER A 60 13.12 -32.82 9.20
C SER A 60 12.75 -33.22 10.64
N ALA A 61 11.59 -32.81 11.15
CA ALA A 61 11.14 -33.06 12.51
C ALA A 61 9.64 -33.43 12.56
N PRO A 62 9.20 -34.35 13.42
CA PRO A 62 7.78 -34.72 13.54
C PRO A 62 6.99 -33.60 14.23
N LYS A 63 6.56 -32.60 13.44
CA LYS A 63 5.76 -31.47 13.91
C LYS A 63 4.81 -30.98 12.82
N ALA A 64 3.69 -30.40 13.25
CA ALA A 64 2.73 -29.75 12.37
C ALA A 64 3.38 -28.61 11.57
N PHE A 65 3.06 -28.57 10.28
CA PHE A 65 3.34 -27.42 9.43
C PHE A 65 2.44 -26.24 9.86
N PRO A 66 2.97 -25.00 10.03
CA PRO A 66 2.22 -23.86 10.55
C PRO A 66 1.31 -23.24 9.48
N TRP A 67 0.37 -24.05 8.97
CA TRP A 67 -0.50 -23.70 7.85
C TRP A 67 -1.33 -22.44 8.13
N ILE A 68 -1.92 -22.32 9.33
CA ILE A 68 -2.83 -21.21 9.64
C ILE A 68 -2.11 -19.87 9.64
N ASP A 69 -0.92 -19.77 10.25
CA ASP A 69 -0.17 -18.52 10.27
C ASP A 69 0.32 -18.16 8.86
N ILE A 70 0.74 -19.12 8.05
CA ILE A 70 1.11 -18.89 6.64
C ILE A 70 -0.10 -18.40 5.83
N TYR A 71 -1.25 -19.05 5.99
CA TYR A 71 -2.50 -18.64 5.35
C TYR A 71 -2.89 -17.21 5.73
N GLN A 72 -2.87 -16.87 7.01
CA GLN A 72 -3.19 -15.52 7.49
C GLN A 72 -2.22 -14.48 6.90
N SER A 73 -0.93 -14.82 6.81
CA SER A 73 0.08 -13.94 6.22
C SER A 73 -0.20 -13.66 4.74
N TYR A 74 -0.50 -14.69 3.94
CA TYR A 74 -0.87 -14.53 2.53
C TYR A 74 -2.21 -13.79 2.38
N HIS A 75 -3.21 -14.13 3.20
CA HIS A 75 -4.53 -13.53 3.10
C HIS A 75 -4.49 -12.03 3.38
N SER A 76 -3.85 -11.58 4.47
CA SER A 76 -3.73 -10.15 4.75
C SER A 76 -2.99 -9.41 3.64
N LEU A 77 -1.93 -9.99 3.08
CA LEU A 77 -1.19 -9.36 1.98
C LEU A 77 -1.99 -9.31 0.67
N LEU A 78 -2.78 -10.35 0.37
CA LEU A 78 -3.69 -10.36 -0.78
C LEU A 78 -4.80 -9.32 -0.64
N MET A 79 -5.35 -9.15 0.57
CA MET A 79 -6.35 -8.12 0.86
C MET A 79 -5.76 -6.71 0.82
N TRP A 80 -4.46 -6.55 1.10
CA TRP A 80 -3.74 -5.30 0.89
C TRP A 80 -3.57 -5.01 -0.61
N GLY A 81 -3.34 -6.01 -1.45
CA GLY A 81 -3.28 -5.83 -2.90
C GLY A 81 -4.63 -5.58 -3.59
N GLU A 82 -5.68 -5.21 -2.85
CA GLU A 82 -6.97 -4.83 -3.41
C GLU A 82 -6.86 -3.43 -4.03
N HIS A 83 -7.23 -3.31 -5.30
CA HIS A 83 -6.91 -2.16 -6.15
C HIS A 83 -7.56 -0.82 -5.79
N THR A 84 -8.48 -0.76 -4.82
CA THR A 84 -9.09 0.49 -4.35
C THR A 84 -8.59 0.92 -2.98
N ASN A 85 -7.56 0.23 -2.47
CA ASN A 85 -7.02 0.35 -1.13
C ASN A 85 -8.08 0.20 -0.02
N GLY A 86 -9.21 -0.43 -0.35
CA GLY A 86 -10.35 -0.62 0.54
C GLY A 86 -11.07 0.68 0.94
N ALA A 87 -10.80 1.82 0.29
CA ALA A 87 -11.37 3.11 0.67
C ALA A 87 -12.61 3.48 -0.16
N HIS A 88 -13.56 2.55 -0.29
CA HIS A 88 -14.88 2.81 -0.83
C HIS A 88 -15.91 2.41 0.22
N SER A 89 -16.79 3.36 0.58
CA SER A 89 -17.91 3.31 1.54
C SER A 89 -18.60 1.95 1.81
N GLU A 90 -17.95 1.00 2.48
CA GLU A 90 -18.54 -0.31 2.80
C GLU A 90 -18.68 -0.52 4.31
N GLY A 91 -19.76 0.01 4.89
CA GLY A 91 -20.30 -0.40 6.21
C GLY A 91 -21.10 0.71 6.91
N PRO A 92 -22.19 0.41 7.64
CA PRO A 92 -22.77 1.35 8.57
C PRO A 92 -21.80 1.52 9.73
N VAL A 93 -21.52 2.77 10.01
CA VAL A 93 -20.69 3.14 11.13
C VAL A 93 -21.59 3.64 12.25
N PHE A 94 -21.22 3.34 13.48
CA PHE A 94 -21.69 4.11 14.62
C PHE A 94 -21.12 5.54 14.50
N SER A 95 -21.78 6.40 13.72
CA SER A 95 -21.48 7.82 13.69
C SER A 95 -21.84 8.39 15.06
N PRO A 96 -20.90 9.00 15.80
CA PRO A 96 -21.27 9.80 16.95
C PRO A 96 -22.26 10.91 16.55
N PRO A 97 -23.13 11.37 17.47
CA PRO A 97 -24.16 12.38 17.21
C PRO A 97 -23.63 13.72 16.67
N SER A 98 -22.33 13.99 16.82
CA SER A 98 -21.59 15.13 16.29
C SER A 98 -21.47 15.15 14.75
N LEU A 99 -21.72 14.02 14.08
CA LEU A 99 -21.49 13.81 12.64
C LEU A 99 -22.79 13.63 11.82
N ASP A 100 -23.90 14.24 12.24
CA ASP A 100 -25.20 14.23 11.53
C ASP A 100 -25.16 14.85 10.09
N ASP A 101 -23.99 15.30 9.63
CA ASP A 101 -23.73 15.68 8.24
C ASP A 101 -23.21 14.47 7.42
N GLN A 102 -24.04 13.97 6.49
CA GLN A 102 -23.67 12.90 5.54
C GLN A 102 -22.41 13.24 4.72
N THR A 103 -22.09 14.52 4.54
CA THR A 103 -20.89 14.98 3.82
C THR A 103 -19.62 14.85 4.67
N ALA A 104 -19.74 14.89 6.00
CA ALA A 104 -18.67 14.68 6.97
C ALA A 104 -18.44 13.20 7.27
N ALA A 105 -19.47 12.35 7.16
CA ALA A 105 -19.34 10.90 7.33
C ALA A 105 -18.32 10.28 6.36
N ASN A 106 -18.34 10.65 5.07
CA ASN A 106 -17.36 10.15 4.09
C ASN A 106 -15.90 10.58 4.39
N ILE A 107 -15.70 11.70 5.10
CA ILE A 107 -14.38 12.23 5.45
C ILE A 107 -13.77 11.45 6.62
N THR A 108 -14.60 11.16 7.61
CA THR A 108 -14.24 10.47 8.85
C THR A 108 -13.65 9.07 8.58
N TYR A 109 -14.09 8.41 7.52
CA TYR A 109 -13.62 7.06 7.18
C TYR A 109 -12.35 7.04 6.35
N TYR A 110 -12.07 8.09 5.59
CA TYR A 110 -10.94 8.06 4.68
C TYR A 110 -9.59 7.86 5.39
N GLU A 111 -9.24 8.65 6.43
CA GLU A 111 -7.96 8.47 7.15
C GLU A 111 -7.92 7.12 7.92
N LEU A 112 -9.08 6.64 8.35
CA LEU A 112 -9.23 5.38 9.07
C LEU A 112 -9.05 4.17 8.15
N GLU A 113 -9.74 4.13 7.00
CA GLU A 113 -9.66 3.08 5.99
C GLU A 113 -8.22 2.92 5.49
N GLN A 114 -7.51 4.04 5.30
CA GLN A 114 -6.08 4.04 4.95
C GLN A 114 -5.21 3.40 6.04
N GLU A 115 -5.50 3.61 7.33
CA GLU A 115 -4.78 2.92 8.40
C GLU A 115 -5.19 1.45 8.52
N MET A 116 -6.49 1.12 8.36
CA MET A 116 -6.97 -0.27 8.30
C MET A 116 -6.29 -1.06 7.18
N HIS A 117 -6.07 -0.41 6.04
CA HIS A 117 -5.37 -0.98 4.90
C HIS A 117 -3.90 -1.23 5.24
N ARG A 118 -3.19 -0.25 5.83
CA ARG A 118 -1.81 -0.43 6.34
C ARG A 118 -1.67 -1.58 7.33
N ASP A 119 -2.66 -1.76 8.20
CA ASP A 119 -2.64 -2.83 9.18
C ASP A 119 -2.64 -4.23 8.57
N LEU A 120 -3.16 -4.42 7.36
CA LEU A 120 -3.06 -5.70 6.65
C LEU A 120 -1.59 -6.09 6.41
N VAL A 121 -0.71 -5.12 6.10
CA VAL A 121 0.74 -5.36 5.99
C VAL A 121 1.35 -5.68 7.35
N ARG A 122 0.93 -4.98 8.42
CA ARG A 122 1.42 -5.22 9.80
C ARG A 122 1.00 -6.61 10.29
N GLU A 123 -0.24 -7.02 10.02
CA GLU A 123 -0.79 -8.34 10.30
C GLU A 123 -0.04 -9.43 9.52
N SER A 124 0.13 -9.24 8.21
CA SER A 124 0.87 -10.19 7.37
C SER A 124 2.27 -10.44 7.93
N LYS A 125 2.97 -9.36 8.30
CA LYS A 125 4.28 -9.44 8.95
C LYS A 125 4.24 -10.18 10.28
N LEU A 126 3.26 -9.87 11.15
CA LEU A 126 3.12 -10.52 12.45
C LEU A 126 3.03 -12.05 12.31
N PHE A 127 2.21 -12.54 11.37
CA PHE A 127 2.08 -13.98 11.14
C PHE A 127 3.32 -14.58 10.49
N GLN A 128 3.94 -13.90 9.54
CA GLN A 128 5.20 -14.36 8.96
C GLN A 128 6.30 -14.50 10.03
N ASP A 129 6.43 -13.52 10.92
CA ASP A 129 7.43 -13.51 12.00
C ASP A 129 7.20 -14.68 12.98
N LYS A 130 5.94 -15.04 13.27
CA LYS A 130 5.60 -16.25 14.05
C LYS A 130 6.12 -17.52 13.37
N VAL A 131 5.90 -17.65 12.06
CA VAL A 131 6.33 -18.81 11.27
C VAL A 131 7.86 -18.88 11.23
N ILE A 132 8.54 -17.75 10.97
CA ILE A 132 10.01 -17.65 10.97
C ILE A 132 10.54 -18.11 12.33
N LYS A 133 10.05 -17.55 13.44
CA LYS A 133 10.49 -17.91 14.79
C LYS A 133 10.29 -19.40 15.10
N ALA A 134 9.13 -19.95 14.74
CA ALA A 134 8.85 -21.38 14.93
C ALA A 134 9.79 -22.26 14.10
N THR A 135 10.06 -21.87 12.86
CA THR A 135 10.93 -22.56 11.90
C THR A 135 12.40 -22.52 12.35
N GLU A 136 12.91 -21.35 12.72
CA GLU A 136 14.27 -21.19 13.24
C GLU A 136 14.49 -21.98 14.52
N THR A 137 13.51 -21.98 15.43
CA THR A 137 13.56 -22.78 16.66
C THR A 137 13.67 -24.27 16.35
N LEU A 138 12.97 -24.77 15.32
CA LEU A 138 13.06 -26.15 14.88
C LEU A 138 14.41 -26.45 14.23
N PHE A 139 14.84 -25.65 13.24
CA PHE A 139 16.12 -25.86 12.58
C PHE A 139 17.32 -25.79 13.52
N THR A 140 17.29 -24.86 14.48
CA THR A 140 18.33 -24.74 15.52
C THR A 140 18.49 -26.02 16.35
N LYS A 141 17.45 -26.88 16.43
CA LYS A 141 17.53 -28.20 17.06
C LYS A 141 17.96 -29.30 16.10
N GLN A 142 17.64 -29.18 14.81
CA GLN A 142 17.92 -30.21 13.81
C GLN A 142 19.32 -30.13 13.22
N ILE A 143 19.99 -28.97 13.24
CA ILE A 143 21.35 -28.81 12.73
C ILE A 143 22.36 -29.23 13.80
N THR A 144 23.25 -30.17 13.48
CA THR A 144 24.40 -30.50 14.34
C THR A 144 25.33 -29.28 14.44
N THR A 145 25.68 -28.85 15.66
CA THR A 145 26.65 -27.77 15.89
C THR A 145 27.80 -28.24 16.76
N LYS A 146 29.04 -27.92 16.33
CA LYS A 146 30.28 -28.38 17.00
C LYS A 146 31.00 -27.30 17.81
N SER A 147 30.50 -26.05 17.78
CA SER A 147 31.10 -24.90 18.44
C SER A 147 30.12 -24.21 19.40
N LYS A 148 30.62 -23.28 20.23
CA LYS A 148 29.80 -22.55 21.21
C LYS A 148 28.80 -21.61 20.53
N ASN A 149 29.21 -20.94 19.46
CA ASN A 149 28.36 -20.10 18.64
C ASN A 149 28.58 -20.51 17.18
N THR A 150 27.52 -21.00 16.54
CA THR A 150 27.52 -21.34 15.12
C THR A 150 26.61 -20.35 14.40
N LEU A 151 27.16 -19.59 13.46
CA LEU A 151 26.38 -18.80 12.52
C LEU A 151 25.88 -19.72 11.41
N VAL A 152 24.59 -19.72 11.15
CA VAL A 152 23.98 -20.48 10.05
C VAL A 152 23.55 -19.47 8.99
N ILE A 153 24.06 -19.64 7.77
CA ILE A 153 23.72 -18.82 6.61
C ILE A 153 22.81 -19.63 5.70
N ASN A 154 21.64 -19.09 5.41
CA ASN A 154 20.60 -19.73 4.60
C ASN A 154 20.53 -19.09 3.21
N ASN A 155 20.37 -19.93 2.20
CA ASN A 155 20.14 -19.52 0.82
C ASN A 155 18.68 -19.80 0.41
N PRO A 156 17.87 -18.77 0.14
CA PRO A 156 16.46 -18.93 -0.18
C PRO A 156 16.19 -19.31 -1.65
N LEU A 157 17.23 -19.30 -2.50
CA LEU A 157 17.12 -19.56 -3.94
C LEU A 157 17.58 -20.96 -4.29
N VAL A 158 17.00 -21.52 -5.36
CA VAL A 158 17.23 -22.89 -5.82
C VAL A 158 18.46 -23.01 -6.73
N ARG A 159 19.55 -22.33 -6.34
CA ARG A 159 20.87 -22.47 -6.95
C ARG A 159 21.95 -22.19 -5.93
N LYS A 160 23.09 -22.85 -6.06
CA LYS A 160 24.28 -22.55 -5.26
C LYS A 160 24.77 -21.15 -5.63
N ARG A 161 25.11 -20.33 -4.63
CA ARG A 161 25.59 -18.95 -4.89
C ARG A 161 26.55 -18.46 -3.81
N SER A 162 27.29 -17.40 -4.16
CA SER A 162 28.16 -16.66 -3.25
C SER A 162 27.66 -15.23 -3.16
N ASP A 163 27.46 -14.71 -1.95
CA ASP A 163 26.85 -13.39 -1.75
C ASP A 163 27.22 -12.78 -0.39
N TYR A 164 26.96 -11.49 -0.22
CA TYR A 164 27.08 -10.78 1.04
C TYR A 164 25.99 -11.20 2.01
N VAL A 165 26.38 -11.36 3.28
CA VAL A 165 25.44 -11.65 4.35
C VAL A 165 25.73 -10.78 5.56
N TYR A 166 24.67 -10.21 6.11
CA TYR A 166 24.68 -9.43 7.34
C TYR A 166 24.19 -10.30 8.50
N PHE A 167 24.74 -10.08 9.69
CA PHE A 167 24.21 -10.65 10.93
C PHE A 167 24.35 -9.65 12.08
N GLU A 168 23.39 -9.69 13.01
CA GLU A 168 23.42 -8.88 14.21
C GLU A 168 24.42 -9.48 15.22
N ILE A 169 25.33 -8.64 15.71
CA ILE A 169 26.27 -9.04 16.76
C ILE A 169 25.51 -9.09 18.09
N PRO A 170 25.60 -10.20 18.88
CA PRO A 170 24.92 -10.27 20.16
C PRO A 170 25.27 -9.09 21.08
N LYS A 171 24.27 -8.58 21.81
CA LYS A 171 24.43 -7.42 22.70
C LYS A 171 25.62 -7.59 23.65
N ASN A 172 26.43 -6.52 23.78
CA ASN A 172 27.65 -6.47 24.60
C ASN A 172 28.74 -7.47 24.18
N LYS A 173 28.77 -7.89 22.90
CA LYS A 173 29.83 -8.72 22.33
C LYS A 173 30.48 -8.04 21.14
N GLY A 174 31.70 -8.48 20.85
CA GLY A 174 32.42 -8.21 19.61
C GLY A 174 32.65 -9.50 18.84
N VAL A 175 33.01 -9.37 17.56
CA VAL A 175 33.41 -10.50 16.71
C VAL A 175 34.91 -10.47 16.59
N ARG A 176 35.58 -11.55 17.01
CA ARG A 176 37.05 -11.70 16.89
C ARG A 176 37.46 -12.35 15.59
N LYS A 177 36.77 -13.43 15.20
CA LYS A 177 37.00 -14.17 13.96
C LYS A 177 35.80 -15.00 13.55
N ILE A 178 35.69 -15.27 12.25
CA ILE A 178 34.66 -16.12 11.64
C ILE A 178 35.38 -17.24 10.87
N ILE A 179 35.03 -18.50 11.11
CA ILE A 179 35.63 -19.65 10.42
C ILE A 179 34.56 -20.35 9.60
N ASP A 180 34.78 -20.53 8.29
CA ASP A 180 33.94 -21.36 7.44
C ASP A 180 34.11 -22.84 7.81
N ASN A 181 33.04 -23.50 8.29
CA ASN A 181 33.14 -24.88 8.74
C ASN A 181 33.29 -25.91 7.60
N THR A 182 33.02 -25.50 6.35
CA THR A 182 33.23 -26.35 5.17
C THR A 182 34.70 -26.38 4.77
N THR A 183 35.36 -25.22 4.71
CA THR A 183 36.75 -25.07 4.25
C THR A 183 37.77 -25.08 5.39
N GLY A 184 37.35 -24.77 6.61
CA GLY A 184 38.21 -24.58 7.77
C GLY A 184 38.98 -23.24 7.76
N LYS A 185 38.73 -22.36 6.78
CA LYS A 185 39.43 -21.09 6.63
C LYS A 185 38.74 -19.97 7.39
N GLU A 186 39.55 -19.01 7.86
CA GLU A 186 39.05 -17.75 8.39
C GLU A 186 38.49 -16.88 7.27
N VAL A 187 37.41 -16.15 7.56
CA VAL A 187 36.75 -15.24 6.61
C VAL A 187 36.84 -13.82 7.16
N GLU A 188 37.27 -12.90 6.30
CA GLU A 188 37.29 -11.47 6.63
C GLU A 188 35.87 -10.93 6.76
N PHE A 189 35.67 -10.02 7.72
CA PHE A 189 34.38 -9.37 7.95
C PHE A 189 34.58 -7.88 8.24
N GLN A 190 33.51 -7.12 8.06
CA GLN A 190 33.43 -5.71 8.40
C GLN A 190 32.22 -5.45 9.27
N ILE A 191 32.22 -4.29 9.93
CA ILE A 191 31.12 -3.81 10.76
C ILE A 191 30.72 -2.44 10.24
N ASP A 192 29.42 -2.23 10.06
CA ASP A 192 28.85 -0.97 9.59
C ASP A 192 28.46 -0.02 10.75
N GLU A 193 27.92 1.15 10.41
CA GLU A 193 27.50 2.16 11.40
C GLU A 193 26.41 1.69 12.38
N ASN A 194 25.66 0.65 12.04
CA ASN A 194 24.58 0.07 12.84
C ASN A 194 25.08 -1.09 13.71
N ASN A 195 26.39 -1.31 13.77
CA ASN A 195 27.03 -2.46 14.44
C ASN A 195 26.59 -3.83 13.88
N LEU A 196 26.17 -3.87 12.60
CA LEU A 196 25.94 -5.14 11.89
C LEU A 196 27.26 -5.62 11.30
N ALA A 197 27.59 -6.88 11.54
CA ALA A 197 28.73 -7.51 10.89
C ALA A 197 28.31 -8.09 9.54
N PHE A 198 29.16 -7.97 8.53
CA PHE A 198 28.92 -8.56 7.22
C PHE A 198 30.19 -9.12 6.60
N PHE A 199 30.03 -10.13 5.76
CA PHE A 199 31.12 -10.80 5.03
C PHE A 199 30.59 -11.47 3.75
N TYR A 200 31.51 -11.90 2.89
CA TYR A 200 31.17 -12.64 1.67
C TYR A 200 31.09 -14.15 1.94
N ALA A 201 29.89 -14.71 1.90
CA ALA A 201 29.69 -16.14 2.09
C ALA A 201 29.80 -16.87 0.75
N GLN A 202 30.86 -17.65 0.58
CA GLN A 202 31.10 -18.39 -0.67
C GLN A 202 30.35 -19.73 -0.71
N GLU A 203 29.83 -20.07 -1.90
CA GLU A 203 29.29 -21.38 -2.26
C GLU A 203 28.21 -21.89 -1.29
N VAL A 204 27.28 -21.03 -0.90
CA VAL A 204 26.14 -21.41 -0.05
C VAL A 204 25.20 -22.32 -0.87
N PRO A 205 24.88 -23.54 -0.39
CA PRO A 205 24.12 -24.52 -1.17
C PRO A 205 22.74 -24.03 -1.62
N SER A 206 22.26 -24.57 -2.74
CA SER A 206 20.91 -24.33 -3.27
C SER A 206 19.84 -24.71 -2.24
N LEU A 207 18.83 -23.83 -2.03
CA LEU A 207 17.76 -23.96 -1.03
C LEU A 207 18.26 -24.71 0.19
N GLY A 208 19.22 -24.11 0.88
CA GLY A 208 20.11 -24.82 1.78
C GLY A 208 20.85 -23.89 2.72
N TYR A 209 21.72 -24.46 3.55
CA TYR A 209 22.50 -23.68 4.51
C TYR A 209 23.97 -24.06 4.51
N LYS A 210 24.78 -23.14 5.03
CA LYS A 210 26.19 -23.30 5.31
C LYS A 210 26.50 -22.72 6.70
N THR A 211 27.38 -23.37 7.46
CA THR A 211 27.67 -22.98 8.85
C THR A 211 29.06 -22.37 8.99
N PHE A 212 29.17 -21.42 9.91
CA PHE A 212 30.41 -20.75 10.28
C PHE A 212 30.56 -20.75 11.80
N THR A 213 31.78 -20.91 12.30
CA THR A 213 32.06 -20.78 13.73
C THR A 213 32.34 -19.33 14.08
N LEU A 214 31.57 -18.78 15.02
CA LEU A 214 31.72 -17.43 15.54
C LEU A 214 32.53 -17.43 16.83
N HIS A 215 33.67 -16.75 16.81
CA HIS A 215 34.44 -16.46 18.01
C HIS A 215 34.11 -15.05 18.49
N LEU A 216 33.28 -14.97 19.53
CA LEU A 216 32.88 -13.72 20.15
C LEU A 216 33.77 -13.38 21.34
N ASP A 217 33.96 -12.09 21.59
CA ASP A 217 34.64 -11.54 22.77
C ASP A 217 33.83 -10.42 23.43
N ASN A 218 34.43 -9.74 24.41
CA ASN A 218 33.79 -8.63 25.14
C ASN A 218 34.18 -7.25 24.58
N SER A 219 34.82 -7.18 23.39
CA SER A 219 35.11 -5.90 22.75
C SER A 219 33.82 -5.25 22.24
N LYS A 220 33.76 -3.92 22.27
CA LYS A 220 32.76 -3.18 21.47
C LYS A 220 33.41 -2.89 20.13
N ALA A 221 33.13 -3.72 19.15
CA ALA A 221 33.61 -3.47 17.80
C ALA A 221 32.77 -2.34 17.19
N SER A 222 33.41 -1.31 16.61
CA SER A 222 32.73 -0.17 16.01
C SER A 222 33.34 0.18 14.66
N ALA A 223 32.51 0.63 13.73
CA ALA A 223 32.98 1.13 12.44
C ALA A 223 33.82 2.41 12.61
N ASN A 224 34.87 2.56 11.79
CA ASN A 224 35.73 3.75 11.79
C ASN A 224 35.51 4.56 10.51
N PHE A 225 34.71 5.62 10.62
CA PHE A 225 34.41 6.54 9.51
C PHE A 225 35.24 7.81 9.60
N LYS A 226 35.69 8.32 8.44
CA LYS A 226 36.38 9.60 8.29
C LYS A 226 35.58 10.57 7.43
N THR A 227 35.59 11.86 7.78
CA THR A 227 34.89 12.89 6.99
C THR A 227 35.70 13.28 5.75
N GLU A 228 35.03 13.41 4.61
CA GLU A 228 35.61 13.83 3.33
C GLU A 228 34.66 14.77 2.56
N THR A 229 35.19 15.65 1.71
CA THR A 229 34.40 16.65 0.97
C THR A 229 33.92 16.14 -0.40
N SER A 230 34.67 15.26 -1.05
CA SER A 230 34.30 14.63 -2.33
C SER A 230 35.08 13.33 -2.49
N PRO A 231 34.60 12.23 -1.88
CA PRO A 231 35.31 10.96 -1.91
C PRO A 231 35.59 10.51 -3.34
N LYS A 232 36.81 9.99 -3.54
CA LYS A 232 37.18 9.20 -4.71
C LYS A 232 37.49 7.79 -4.26
N ILE A 233 36.81 6.83 -4.86
CA ILE A 233 36.90 5.41 -4.52
C ILE A 233 37.34 4.64 -5.75
N GLU A 234 38.20 3.65 -5.55
CA GLU A 234 38.62 2.73 -6.60
C GLU A 234 38.54 1.30 -6.07
N ASN A 235 37.98 0.41 -6.89
CA ASN A 235 37.98 -1.03 -6.69
C ASN A 235 38.51 -1.76 -7.94
N ASP A 236 38.34 -3.07 -8.01
CA ASP A 236 38.80 -3.89 -9.15
C ASP A 236 38.10 -3.58 -10.48
N PHE A 237 36.90 -2.99 -10.41
CA PHE A 237 36.01 -2.73 -11.54
C PHE A 237 35.84 -1.24 -11.86
N TYR A 238 35.81 -0.37 -10.85
CA TYR A 238 35.34 0.99 -10.96
C TYR A 238 36.31 2.01 -10.37
N ILE A 239 36.35 3.18 -10.99
CA ILE A 239 36.81 4.42 -10.39
C ILE A 239 35.58 5.32 -10.22
N ILE A 240 35.31 5.73 -8.98
CA ILE A 240 34.06 6.39 -8.57
C ILE A 240 34.41 7.74 -7.96
N THR A 241 33.76 8.79 -8.43
CA THR A 241 33.92 10.14 -7.87
C THR A 241 32.57 10.70 -7.45
N PHE A 242 32.46 11.08 -6.18
CA PHE A 242 31.26 11.67 -5.59
C PHE A 242 31.17 13.17 -5.84
N ASP A 243 29.95 13.70 -5.77
CA ASP A 243 29.61 15.09 -5.98
C ASP A 243 29.12 15.78 -4.70
N ALA A 244 29.81 16.85 -4.29
CA ALA A 244 29.55 17.55 -3.02
C ALA A 244 28.24 18.35 -2.99
N LYS A 245 27.57 18.53 -4.13
CA LYS A 245 26.29 19.23 -4.20
C LYS A 245 25.13 18.25 -4.03
N SER A 246 25.12 17.20 -4.84
CA SER A 246 24.03 16.21 -4.88
C SER A 246 24.16 15.09 -3.84
N GLY A 247 25.36 14.82 -3.33
CA GLY A 247 25.66 13.62 -2.55
C GLY A 247 25.81 12.34 -3.39
N GLY A 248 25.42 12.39 -4.66
CA GLY A 248 25.51 11.28 -5.60
C GLY A 248 26.89 11.12 -6.24
N ILE A 249 26.94 10.36 -7.32
CA ILE A 249 28.15 10.00 -8.06
C ILE A 249 28.16 10.75 -9.40
N LYS A 250 29.21 11.55 -9.65
CA LYS A 250 29.38 12.29 -10.92
C LYS A 250 30.16 11.55 -11.99
N SER A 251 30.98 10.57 -11.62
CA SER A 251 31.74 9.73 -12.54
C SER A 251 31.85 8.32 -11.98
N LEU A 252 31.58 7.34 -12.82
CA LEU A 252 31.65 5.90 -12.58
C LEU A 252 32.32 5.26 -13.80
N TYR A 253 33.65 5.20 -13.78
CA TYR A 253 34.43 4.63 -14.87
C TYR A 253 34.65 3.13 -14.67
N ASP A 254 34.19 2.31 -15.60
CA ASP A 254 34.41 0.87 -15.61
C ASP A 254 35.76 0.52 -16.27
N LYS A 255 36.67 -0.05 -15.49
CA LYS A 255 38.02 -0.46 -15.87
C LYS A 255 38.03 -1.66 -16.81
N LYS A 256 37.01 -2.54 -16.75
CA LYS A 256 36.89 -3.74 -17.58
C LYS A 256 36.26 -3.39 -18.93
N LEU A 257 35.17 -2.62 -18.92
CA LEU A 257 34.52 -2.12 -20.13
C LEU A 257 35.25 -0.92 -20.76
N LYS A 258 36.22 -0.34 -20.04
CA LYS A 258 37.06 0.80 -20.42
C LYS A 258 36.25 2.03 -20.83
N ARG A 259 35.26 2.41 -20.03
CA ARG A 259 34.35 3.52 -20.35
C ARG A 259 33.73 4.16 -19.12
N GLU A 260 33.37 5.43 -19.26
CA GLU A 260 32.49 6.13 -18.32
C GLU A 260 31.05 5.62 -18.50
N LEU A 261 30.42 5.21 -17.39
CA LEU A 261 29.07 4.63 -17.41
C LEU A 261 27.99 5.72 -17.31
N ILE A 262 28.29 6.84 -16.65
CA ILE A 262 27.34 7.93 -16.42
C ILE A 262 27.31 8.88 -17.62
N ASP A 263 26.12 9.28 -18.04
CA ASP A 263 25.94 10.33 -19.04
C ASP A 263 26.38 11.68 -18.46
N GLN A 264 27.54 12.15 -18.91
CA GLN A 264 28.13 13.41 -18.44
C GLN A 264 27.33 14.64 -18.86
N ASN A 265 26.42 14.52 -19.83
CA ASN A 265 25.54 15.59 -20.28
C ASN A 265 24.18 15.58 -19.57
N ALA A 266 23.91 14.62 -18.69
CA ALA A 266 22.66 14.54 -17.97
C ALA A 266 22.52 15.67 -16.94
N ASN A 267 21.28 16.10 -16.72
CA ASN A 267 20.91 17.11 -15.72
C ASN A 267 21.13 16.64 -14.27
N PHE A 268 21.28 15.33 -14.06
CA PHE A 268 21.39 14.68 -12.77
C PHE A 268 22.69 13.90 -12.64
N LYS A 269 23.10 13.62 -11.41
CA LYS A 269 24.15 12.68 -11.04
C LYS A 269 23.52 11.33 -10.69
N LEU A 270 24.34 10.28 -10.70
CA LEU A 270 23.90 8.95 -10.30
C LEU A 270 23.57 8.96 -8.81
N ASN A 271 22.39 8.45 -8.45
CA ASN A 271 21.86 8.43 -7.09
C ASN A 271 21.49 9.82 -6.54
N GLU A 272 21.06 10.74 -7.40
CA GLU A 272 20.65 12.08 -6.98
C GLU A 272 19.17 12.15 -6.60
N TYR A 273 18.87 12.84 -5.49
CA TYR A 273 17.52 13.17 -5.03
C TYR A 273 16.88 14.23 -5.96
N TYR A 274 15.67 13.94 -6.43
CA TYR A 274 14.86 14.86 -7.22
C TYR A 274 13.43 14.92 -6.69
N TYR A 275 12.96 16.12 -6.35
CA TYR A 275 11.63 16.32 -5.77
C TYR A 275 10.88 17.40 -6.53
N GLU A 276 9.63 17.10 -6.90
CA GLU A 276 8.73 18.06 -7.51
C GLU A 276 7.51 18.31 -6.62
N ARG A 277 7.07 19.58 -6.52
CA ARG A 277 5.82 19.95 -5.83
C ARG A 277 5.11 21.11 -6.50
N PHE A 278 3.79 21.05 -6.58
CA PHE A 278 2.94 22.17 -6.97
C PHE A 278 2.70 23.11 -5.78
N GLU A 279 3.06 24.38 -5.94
CA GLU A 279 2.86 25.41 -4.91
C GLU A 279 1.57 26.22 -5.10
N SER A 280 0.99 26.18 -6.31
CA SER A 280 -0.20 26.94 -6.71
C SER A 280 -1.43 26.04 -6.84
N THR A 281 -2.61 26.66 -6.78
CA THR A 281 -3.90 26.04 -7.12
C THR A 281 -4.17 26.02 -8.63
N ASN A 282 -3.28 26.60 -9.45
CA ASN A 282 -3.39 26.63 -10.90
C ASN A 282 -2.38 25.69 -11.58
N TYR A 283 -2.87 24.68 -12.32
CA TYR A 283 -2.01 23.73 -13.05
C TYR A 283 -1.10 24.41 -14.10
N GLN A 284 -1.48 25.58 -14.61
CA GLN A 284 -0.70 26.32 -15.63
C GLN A 284 0.62 26.89 -15.08
N GLU A 285 0.73 27.06 -13.77
CA GLU A 285 1.97 27.53 -13.14
C GLU A 285 3.04 26.41 -13.02
N GLY A 286 2.63 25.15 -13.19
CA GLY A 286 3.51 23.98 -13.13
C GLY A 286 4.03 23.63 -11.73
N SER A 287 4.85 22.58 -11.66
CA SER A 287 5.54 22.16 -10.44
C SER A 287 6.86 22.91 -10.25
N LYS A 288 7.23 23.19 -9.00
CA LYS A 288 8.60 23.54 -8.63
C LYS A 288 9.44 22.28 -8.48
N LYS A 289 10.71 22.39 -8.86
CA LYS A 289 11.66 21.28 -8.99
C LYS A 289 12.86 21.52 -8.08
N TYR A 290 13.22 20.52 -7.29
CA TYR A 290 14.23 20.61 -6.24
C TYR A 290 15.22 19.46 -6.35
N GLN A 291 16.49 19.78 -6.11
CA GLN A 291 17.64 18.86 -6.12
C GLN A 291 18.48 19.07 -4.86
N GLY A 292 19.48 18.21 -4.65
CA GLY A 292 20.47 18.39 -3.59
C GLY A 292 21.17 19.75 -3.69
N LYS A 293 21.20 20.48 -2.57
CA LYS A 293 21.88 21.77 -2.43
C LYS A 293 23.32 21.60 -1.98
N SER A 294 23.54 20.72 -1.01
CA SER A 294 24.85 20.43 -0.43
C SER A 294 24.87 19.01 0.15
N ALA A 295 26.06 18.42 0.24
CA ALA A 295 26.26 17.12 0.88
C ALA A 295 27.55 17.08 1.71
N THR A 296 27.50 16.32 2.80
CA THR A 296 28.68 15.97 3.61
C THR A 296 28.91 14.47 3.59
N PHE A 297 30.16 14.01 3.56
CA PHE A 297 30.48 12.58 3.47
C PHE A 297 31.20 12.05 4.69
N LYS A 298 30.82 10.84 5.09
CA LYS A 298 31.59 9.95 5.97
C LYS A 298 31.97 8.71 5.19
N VAL A 299 33.25 8.35 5.21
CA VAL A 299 33.80 7.23 4.45
C VAL A 299 34.47 6.25 5.41
N GLN A 300 34.06 4.99 5.34
CA GLN A 300 34.77 3.87 5.93
C GLN A 300 35.45 3.12 4.78
N ARG A 301 36.78 3.22 4.70
CA ARG A 301 37.56 2.33 3.84
C ARG A 301 37.92 1.10 4.61
N GLY A 302 37.57 -0.07 4.10
CA GLY A 302 38.01 -1.29 4.76
C GLY A 302 38.34 -2.41 3.80
N ALA A 303 38.72 -3.56 4.37
CA ALA A 303 39.31 -4.66 3.63
C ALA A 303 38.39 -5.22 2.54
N PHE A 304 37.08 -5.20 2.78
CA PHE A 304 36.12 -5.90 1.95
C PHE A 304 35.25 -4.96 1.10
N ALA A 305 34.76 -3.89 1.70
CA ALA A 305 34.00 -2.83 1.05
C ALA A 305 34.43 -1.47 1.59
N ASP A 306 34.25 -0.45 0.74
CA ASP A 306 34.20 0.94 1.16
C ASP A 306 32.73 1.35 1.33
N ILE A 307 32.38 1.91 2.49
CA ILE A 307 31.03 2.41 2.80
C ILE A 307 31.07 3.93 2.84
N ILE A 308 30.21 4.56 2.06
CA ILE A 308 30.10 6.01 1.93
C ILE A 308 28.72 6.40 2.41
N ILE A 309 28.67 7.26 3.42
CA ILE A 309 27.44 7.86 3.92
C ILE A 309 27.47 9.34 3.53
N SER A 310 26.56 9.76 2.66
CA SER A 310 26.33 11.18 2.37
C SER A 310 25.10 11.67 3.11
N LYS A 311 25.21 12.80 3.83
CA LYS A 311 24.06 13.56 4.32
C LYS A 311 23.79 14.70 3.36
N VAL A 312 22.58 14.77 2.80
CA VAL A 312 22.18 15.73 1.76
C VAL A 312 21.15 16.71 2.30
N GLU A 313 21.31 17.97 1.94
CA GLU A 313 20.32 19.02 2.15
C GLU A 313 19.50 19.22 0.87
N ALA A 314 18.20 19.02 0.92
CA ALA A 314 17.28 19.25 -0.20
C ALA A 314 15.86 19.56 0.32
N GLU A 315 15.01 20.13 -0.53
CA GLU A 315 13.66 20.49 -0.11
C GLU A 315 12.73 19.27 -0.07
N GLY A 316 11.71 19.38 0.80
CA GLY A 316 10.66 18.39 0.93
C GLY A 316 11.00 17.22 1.86
N SER A 317 12.24 17.11 2.34
CA SER A 317 12.67 16.08 3.28
C SER A 317 13.80 16.57 4.20
N LYS A 318 13.87 16.01 5.41
CA LYS A 318 14.95 16.18 6.39
C LYS A 318 15.79 14.91 6.50
N ASP A 319 16.97 15.04 7.08
CA ASP A 319 17.88 13.92 7.38
C ASP A 319 18.06 12.96 6.19
N ILE A 320 18.24 13.50 4.97
CA ILE A 320 18.47 12.69 3.79
C ILE A 320 19.85 12.05 3.92
N VAL A 321 19.88 10.76 4.21
CA VAL A 321 21.08 9.94 4.31
C VAL A 321 21.10 8.96 3.15
N GLN A 322 22.19 8.96 2.39
CA GLN A 322 22.44 7.96 1.35
C GLN A 322 23.67 7.15 1.76
N LYS A 323 23.51 5.83 1.87
CA LYS A 323 24.57 4.87 2.10
C LYS A 323 24.87 4.15 0.79
N VAL A 324 26.11 4.27 0.33
CA VAL A 324 26.63 3.59 -0.85
C VAL A 324 27.68 2.57 -0.41
N THR A 325 27.47 1.30 -0.73
CA THR A 325 28.42 0.22 -0.43
C THR A 325 29.12 -0.21 -1.71
N ILE A 326 30.44 -0.04 -1.76
CA ILE A 326 31.29 -0.38 -2.90
C ILE A 326 32.21 -1.53 -2.50
N TYR A 327 31.94 -2.71 -3.06
CA TYR A 327 32.69 -3.92 -2.75
C TYR A 327 34.01 -3.99 -3.51
N LYS A 328 35.10 -4.45 -2.89
CA LYS A 328 36.45 -4.41 -3.52
C LYS A 328 36.55 -5.28 -4.77
N ASN A 329 35.97 -6.47 -4.74
CA ASN A 329 36.11 -7.50 -5.77
C ASN A 329 34.78 -7.78 -6.51
N SER A 330 33.90 -6.79 -6.60
CA SER A 330 32.60 -6.91 -7.30
C SER A 330 32.29 -5.64 -8.09
N ASN A 331 31.54 -5.83 -9.18
CA ASN A 331 30.94 -4.76 -9.99
C ASN A 331 29.54 -4.35 -9.50
N GLN A 332 29.14 -4.82 -8.32
CA GLN A 332 27.90 -4.41 -7.66
C GLN A 332 28.11 -3.15 -6.82
N ILE A 333 27.15 -2.23 -6.87
CA ILE A 333 27.07 -1.06 -5.98
C ILE A 333 25.67 -1.03 -5.36
N ASP A 334 25.62 -1.10 -4.03
CA ASP A 334 24.37 -1.05 -3.29
C ASP A 334 24.08 0.35 -2.77
N PHE A 335 22.83 0.78 -2.92
CA PHE A 335 22.31 2.05 -2.44
C PHE A 335 21.23 1.80 -1.40
N GLU A 336 21.33 2.48 -0.27
CA GLU A 336 20.30 2.57 0.75
C GLU A 336 20.07 4.05 1.05
N VAL A 337 18.84 4.52 0.87
CA VAL A 337 18.48 5.90 1.15
C VAL A 337 17.44 5.93 2.25
N SER A 338 17.63 6.83 3.20
CA SER A 338 16.66 7.12 4.25
C SER A 338 16.47 8.62 4.37
N PHE A 339 15.23 9.04 4.60
CA PHE A 339 14.90 10.45 4.80
C PHE A 339 13.64 10.59 5.62
N ASP A 340 13.47 11.71 6.31
CA ASP A 340 12.23 12.07 6.99
C ASP A 340 11.45 13.05 6.10
N LYS A 341 10.39 12.54 5.45
CA LYS A 341 9.62 13.31 4.46
C LYS A 341 8.81 14.40 5.17
N ASP A 342 8.93 15.64 4.70
CA ASP A 342 8.05 16.73 5.16
C ASP A 342 6.64 16.57 4.59
N SER A 343 5.63 17.13 5.27
CA SER A 343 4.28 17.18 4.71
C SER A 343 4.27 17.92 3.37
N SER A 344 3.52 17.38 2.41
CA SER A 344 3.28 18.05 1.12
C SER A 344 2.51 19.37 1.30
N GLY A 345 1.78 19.51 2.40
CA GLY A 345 0.86 20.62 2.67
C GLY A 345 -0.51 20.45 2.03
N ARG A 346 -0.77 19.31 1.35
CA ARG A 346 -2.04 19.00 0.71
C ARG A 346 -3.11 18.64 1.75
N THR A 347 -4.28 19.24 1.60
CA THR A 347 -5.46 19.03 2.45
C THR A 347 -6.56 18.25 1.72
N LEU A 348 -7.65 17.92 2.41
CA LEU A 348 -8.78 17.20 1.83
C LEU A 348 -9.62 18.16 0.99
N ASP A 349 -9.61 19.44 1.35
CA ASP A 349 -10.21 20.50 0.55
C ASP A 349 -9.46 20.67 -0.77
N ASP A 350 -8.12 20.60 -0.76
CA ASP A 350 -7.34 20.58 -2.01
C ASP A 350 -7.72 19.39 -2.89
N TYR A 351 -7.92 18.22 -2.28
CA TYR A 351 -8.41 17.03 -2.96
C TYR A 351 -9.80 17.24 -3.57
N ARG A 352 -10.78 17.69 -2.78
CA ARG A 352 -12.17 17.90 -3.20
C ARG A 352 -12.33 18.91 -4.33
N ASN A 353 -11.50 19.94 -4.30
CA ASN A 353 -11.49 20.98 -5.33
C ASN A 353 -10.60 20.64 -6.52
N TYR A 354 -10.08 19.39 -6.61
CA TYR A 354 -9.15 18.93 -7.64
C TYR A 354 -7.92 19.85 -7.80
N SER A 355 -7.53 20.52 -6.71
CA SER A 355 -6.44 21.49 -6.67
C SER A 355 -5.09 20.78 -6.93
N PRO A 356 -4.21 21.35 -7.76
CA PRO A 356 -2.82 20.89 -7.89
C PRO A 356 -2.01 21.16 -6.63
N LYS A 357 -2.40 22.10 -5.76
CA LYS A 357 -1.59 22.54 -4.63
C LYS A 357 -1.20 21.36 -3.74
N GLY A 358 0.09 21.27 -3.42
CA GLY A 358 0.65 20.19 -2.61
C GLY A 358 0.73 18.83 -3.33
N LYS A 359 0.39 18.72 -4.62
CA LYS A 359 0.74 17.53 -5.41
C LYS A 359 2.26 17.42 -5.51
N GLU A 360 2.81 16.23 -5.32
CA GLU A 360 4.24 15.97 -5.20
C GLU A 360 4.64 14.65 -5.85
N GLY A 361 5.90 14.59 -6.26
CA GLY A 361 6.56 13.37 -6.73
C GLY A 361 8.03 13.39 -6.34
N LEU A 362 8.58 12.25 -5.95
CA LEU A 362 9.97 12.13 -5.51
C LEU A 362 10.65 10.98 -6.26
N PHE A 363 11.82 11.29 -6.81
CA PHE A 363 12.61 10.40 -7.63
C PHE A 363 14.04 10.28 -7.12
N TYR A 364 14.68 9.15 -7.43
CA TYR A 364 16.14 9.05 -7.48
C TYR A 364 16.59 8.79 -8.92
N CYS A 365 17.54 9.61 -9.39
CA CYS A 365 17.96 9.64 -10.79
C CYS A 365 19.20 8.77 -11.03
N LEU A 366 19.19 7.94 -12.08
CA LEU A 366 20.31 7.09 -12.48
C LEU A 366 20.62 7.25 -13.99
N PRO A 367 21.37 8.31 -14.39
CA PRO A 367 21.56 8.65 -15.79
C PRO A 367 22.77 7.94 -16.42
N PHE A 368 22.57 6.73 -16.94
CA PHE A 368 23.62 5.98 -17.65
C PHE A 368 23.70 6.34 -19.14
N ASN A 369 24.81 6.00 -19.79
CA ASN A 369 25.10 6.33 -21.19
C ASN A 369 25.28 5.09 -22.07
N VAL A 370 24.28 4.20 -22.11
CA VAL A 370 24.26 3.03 -22.99
C VAL A 370 23.73 3.47 -24.37
N PRO A 371 24.54 3.48 -25.45
CA PRO A 371 24.07 3.86 -26.77
C PRO A 371 23.24 2.73 -27.40
N ASN A 372 22.31 3.07 -28.30
CA ASN A 372 21.48 2.10 -29.06
C ASN A 372 20.86 1.02 -28.16
N PHE A 373 20.37 1.45 -27.00
CA PHE A 373 19.92 0.55 -25.95
C PHE A 373 18.52 0.00 -26.22
N THR A 374 18.25 -1.13 -25.58
CA THR A 374 16.92 -1.69 -25.35
C THR A 374 16.64 -1.69 -23.85
N ILE A 375 15.36 -1.73 -23.47
CA ILE A 375 14.94 -1.79 -22.07
C ILE A 375 14.23 -3.11 -21.83
N LYS A 376 14.60 -3.86 -20.79
CA LYS A 376 13.92 -5.10 -20.40
C LYS A 376 13.68 -5.08 -18.90
N HIS A 377 12.42 -5.16 -18.47
CA HIS A 377 12.08 -5.22 -17.05
C HIS A 377 11.26 -6.46 -16.70
N GLU A 378 11.34 -6.85 -15.44
CA GLU A 378 10.64 -8.02 -14.93
C GLU A 378 9.19 -7.69 -14.57
N LEU A 379 8.25 -8.41 -15.18
CA LEU A 379 6.85 -8.48 -14.80
C LEU A 379 6.59 -9.71 -13.91
N ALA A 380 5.37 -9.85 -13.42
CA ALA A 380 4.93 -11.05 -12.71
C ALA A 380 4.97 -12.30 -13.62
N GLY A 381 6.09 -13.02 -13.61
CA GLY A 381 6.28 -14.25 -14.39
C GLY A 381 6.71 -14.04 -15.85
N GLY A 382 7.12 -12.83 -16.23
CA GLY A 382 7.53 -12.49 -17.59
C GLY A 382 8.54 -11.36 -17.65
N ILE A 383 8.98 -11.03 -18.86
CA ILE A 383 9.87 -9.89 -19.13
C ILE A 383 9.32 -9.15 -20.32
N MET A 384 9.25 -7.83 -20.20
CA MET A 384 8.67 -6.93 -21.19
C MET A 384 9.69 -5.86 -21.59
N GLU A 385 9.67 -5.47 -22.87
CA GLU A 385 10.22 -4.21 -23.33
C GLU A 385 9.12 -3.15 -23.46
N PRO A 386 9.24 -2.03 -22.73
CA PRO A 386 8.42 -0.85 -22.93
C PRO A 386 8.18 -0.54 -24.41
N ILE A 387 6.92 -0.26 -24.76
CA ILE A 387 6.46 0.09 -26.11
C ILE A 387 6.46 -1.05 -27.13
N GLU A 388 7.48 -1.90 -27.17
CA GLU A 388 7.51 -3.02 -28.14
C GLU A 388 6.53 -4.12 -27.74
N ASP A 389 6.53 -4.49 -26.47
CA ASP A 389 5.71 -5.57 -25.92
C ASP A 389 4.45 -5.02 -25.24
N GLN A 390 3.96 -3.85 -25.67
CA GLN A 390 2.90 -3.07 -25.02
C GLN A 390 1.75 -2.73 -25.97
N MET A 391 0.51 -2.84 -25.48
CA MET A 391 -0.69 -2.53 -26.27
C MET A 391 -0.84 -1.03 -26.49
N GLU A 392 -1.24 -0.63 -27.70
CA GLU A 392 -1.53 0.77 -28.03
C GLU A 392 -2.66 1.31 -27.13
N GLY A 393 -2.49 2.54 -26.62
CA GLY A 393 -3.44 3.20 -25.71
C GLY A 393 -3.24 2.89 -24.21
N SER A 394 -2.23 2.09 -23.85
CA SER A 394 -1.84 1.87 -22.45
C SER A 394 -0.86 2.94 -21.93
N SER A 395 -0.67 3.03 -20.60
CA SER A 395 0.16 4.07 -20.00
C SER A 395 1.65 3.89 -20.33
N THR A 396 2.36 4.98 -20.60
CA THR A 396 3.82 4.98 -20.82
C THR A 396 4.59 5.83 -19.81
N ASP A 397 3.91 6.39 -18.81
CA ASP A 397 4.52 7.34 -17.86
C ASP A 397 5.55 6.64 -16.99
N TYR A 398 5.14 5.52 -16.41
CA TYR A 398 5.93 4.68 -15.51
C TYR A 398 5.62 3.20 -15.73
N TYR A 399 6.50 2.34 -15.22
CA TYR A 399 6.34 0.88 -15.31
C TYR A 399 6.51 0.25 -13.93
N SER A 400 5.56 -0.61 -13.57
CA SER A 400 5.69 -1.48 -12.40
C SER A 400 6.70 -2.57 -12.69
N ILE A 401 7.70 -2.73 -11.81
CA ILE A 401 8.73 -3.76 -11.97
C ILE A 401 8.81 -4.67 -10.74
N GLN A 402 9.10 -5.95 -10.96
CA GLN A 402 9.21 -6.92 -9.88
C GLN A 402 10.56 -6.82 -9.14
N ASN A 403 11.65 -7.36 -9.69
CA ASN A 403 12.97 -7.31 -9.02
C ASN A 403 14.07 -6.61 -9.84
N PHE A 404 13.91 -6.45 -11.16
CA PHE A 404 14.92 -5.76 -11.96
C PHE A 404 14.36 -5.04 -13.19
N SER A 405 15.18 -4.10 -13.66
CA SER A 405 15.13 -3.53 -15.00
C SER A 405 16.54 -3.48 -15.57
N ASP A 406 16.69 -3.66 -16.87
CA ASP A 406 17.96 -3.70 -17.58
C ASP A 406 17.92 -2.77 -18.78
N ILE A 407 18.96 -1.94 -18.91
CA ILE A 407 19.20 -1.11 -20.09
C ILE A 407 20.51 -1.59 -20.70
N SER A 408 20.42 -2.25 -21.85
CA SER A 408 21.57 -2.89 -22.50
C SER A 408 21.48 -2.86 -24.02
N ASN A 409 22.62 -3.09 -24.66
CA ASN A 409 22.74 -3.43 -26.08
C ASN A 409 23.49 -4.77 -26.22
N ASN A 410 23.94 -5.12 -27.43
CA ASN A 410 24.66 -6.38 -27.66
C ASN A 410 26.10 -6.40 -27.11
N ASP A 411 26.66 -5.25 -26.75
CA ASP A 411 28.04 -5.14 -26.27
C ASP A 411 28.10 -5.07 -24.73
N TRP A 412 27.21 -4.30 -24.11
CA TRP A 412 27.19 -4.07 -22.66
C TRP A 412 25.87 -3.46 -22.19
N GLY A 413 25.68 -3.44 -20.86
CA GLY A 413 24.52 -2.80 -20.25
C GLY A 413 24.66 -2.55 -18.76
N ILE A 414 23.57 -2.03 -18.20
CA ILE A 414 23.37 -1.78 -16.78
C ILE A 414 22.12 -2.52 -16.33
N THR A 415 22.27 -3.36 -15.31
CA THR A 415 21.13 -3.93 -14.60
C THR A 415 20.86 -3.13 -13.32
N LEU A 416 19.63 -2.67 -13.16
CA LEU A 416 19.06 -2.14 -11.92
C LEU A 416 18.31 -3.27 -11.19
N ALA A 417 18.70 -3.56 -9.95
CA ALA A 417 17.98 -4.45 -9.05
C ALA A 417 17.27 -3.64 -7.97
N VAL A 418 16.00 -3.97 -7.68
CA VAL A 418 15.17 -3.25 -6.71
C VAL A 418 14.65 -4.18 -5.62
N LYS A 419 14.53 -3.63 -4.41
CA LYS A 419 13.90 -4.32 -3.28
C LYS A 419 12.70 -3.56 -2.72
N ASP A 420 12.74 -2.24 -2.82
CA ASP A 420 11.77 -1.34 -2.20
C ASP A 420 11.09 -0.39 -3.20
N VAL A 421 11.52 -0.44 -4.46
CA VAL A 421 11.04 0.45 -5.53
C VAL A 421 10.06 -0.33 -6.39
N ASP A 422 8.83 0.19 -6.52
CA ASP A 422 7.76 -0.44 -7.29
C ASP A 422 7.66 0.08 -8.72
N LEU A 423 7.85 1.40 -8.92
CA LEU A 423 7.75 2.02 -10.23
C LEU A 423 9.07 2.62 -10.70
N VAL A 424 9.34 2.47 -11.99
CA VAL A 424 10.50 3.05 -12.66
C VAL A 424 10.08 3.72 -13.95
N GLU A 425 10.70 4.84 -14.26
CA GLU A 425 10.56 5.52 -15.54
C GLU A 425 11.86 5.52 -16.32
N TYR A 426 11.73 5.67 -17.64
CA TYR A 426 12.84 5.62 -18.57
C TYR A 426 13.00 6.92 -19.35
N GLY A 427 14.23 7.41 -19.44
CA GLY A 427 14.63 8.55 -20.28
C GLY A 427 14.35 9.93 -19.71
N LYS A 428 13.25 10.16 -18.99
CA LYS A 428 12.98 11.41 -18.26
C LYS A 428 11.97 11.17 -17.12
N PRO A 429 12.00 11.98 -16.03
CA PRO A 429 10.98 11.91 -14.99
C PRO A 429 9.67 12.59 -15.46
N ARG A 430 8.54 11.96 -15.16
CA ARG A 430 7.16 12.31 -15.57
C ARG A 430 6.18 11.84 -14.49
N PRO A 431 5.99 12.60 -13.41
CA PRO A 431 4.89 12.30 -12.51
C PRO A 431 3.56 12.38 -13.28
N ALA A 432 2.68 11.38 -13.12
CA ALA A 432 1.42 11.33 -13.85
C ALA A 432 0.49 12.48 -13.44
N TYR A 433 0.32 13.47 -14.31
CA TYR A 433 -0.49 14.64 -14.01
C TYR A 433 -1.96 14.42 -14.36
N TRP A 434 -2.71 13.78 -13.47
CA TRP A 434 -4.14 13.43 -13.59
C TRP A 434 -5.16 14.57 -13.81
N SER A 435 -4.87 15.58 -14.63
CA SER A 435 -5.67 16.81 -14.75
C SER A 435 -6.30 17.04 -16.11
N LYS A 436 -5.98 16.24 -17.13
CA LYS A 436 -6.42 16.53 -18.52
C LYS A 436 -7.22 15.45 -19.23
N GLY A 437 -7.55 14.32 -18.63
CA GLY A 437 -8.42 13.29 -19.26
C GLY A 437 -7.87 12.64 -20.54
N ASP A 438 -6.75 13.13 -21.08
CA ASP A 438 -6.14 12.74 -22.35
C ASP A 438 -4.75 12.07 -22.18
N ASP A 439 -4.28 11.86 -20.94
CA ASP A 439 -2.90 11.40 -20.66
C ASP A 439 -2.67 9.89 -20.84
N TYR A 440 -3.67 9.12 -21.30
CA TYR A 440 -3.40 7.87 -22.00
C TYR A 440 -2.81 8.25 -23.36
N GLU A 441 -1.55 8.74 -23.39
CA GLU A 441 -0.95 9.31 -24.58
C GLU A 441 -1.17 8.32 -25.73
N ASN A 442 -1.96 8.72 -26.73
CA ASN A 442 -2.03 8.09 -28.05
C ASN A 442 -0.66 8.13 -28.79
N ILE A 443 0.45 8.31 -28.05
CA ILE A 443 1.80 8.50 -28.53
C ILE A 443 2.77 7.66 -27.69
N MET A 444 2.94 6.42 -28.13
CA MET A 444 3.95 5.51 -27.62
C MET A 444 5.36 6.00 -28.01
N LYS A 445 6.05 6.73 -27.11
CA LYS A 445 7.38 7.30 -27.39
C LYS A 445 8.50 6.58 -26.67
N LYS A 446 9.43 5.99 -27.44
CA LYS A 446 10.63 5.36 -26.88
C LYS A 446 11.46 6.35 -26.08
N ALA A 447 12.05 5.86 -25.00
CA ALA A 447 13.01 6.62 -24.22
C ALA A 447 14.17 7.09 -25.12
N LYS A 448 14.50 8.38 -25.07
CA LYS A 448 15.61 8.95 -25.85
C LYS A 448 16.97 8.75 -25.20
N HIS A 449 16.99 8.50 -23.89
CA HIS A 449 18.19 8.36 -23.07
C HIS A 449 18.10 7.09 -22.22
N SER A 450 19.24 6.45 -22.00
CA SER A 450 19.41 5.24 -21.17
C SER A 450 19.39 5.55 -19.67
N HIS A 451 18.44 6.36 -19.22
CA HIS A 451 18.32 6.84 -17.84
C HIS A 451 17.21 6.08 -17.11
N PHE A 452 17.46 5.67 -15.88
CA PHE A 452 16.41 5.23 -14.96
C PHE A 452 16.01 6.37 -14.03
N TYR A 453 14.73 6.45 -13.73
CA TYR A 453 14.20 7.28 -12.64
C TYR A 453 13.40 6.38 -11.71
N LEU A 454 13.88 6.20 -10.49
CA LEU A 454 13.18 5.43 -9.47
C LEU A 454 12.06 6.32 -8.92
N TYR A 455 10.81 6.03 -9.22
CA TYR A 455 9.67 6.80 -8.72
C TYR A 455 9.32 6.28 -7.33
N LEU A 456 9.73 7.01 -6.29
CA LEU A 456 9.72 6.46 -4.92
C LEU A 456 8.43 6.75 -4.16
N LEU A 457 7.83 7.93 -4.36
CA LEU A 457 6.54 8.29 -3.76
C LEU A 457 5.87 9.41 -4.54
N ASN A 458 4.54 9.51 -4.39
CA ASN A 458 3.74 10.60 -4.95
C ASN A 458 2.40 10.79 -4.22
N ASN A 459 1.63 11.81 -4.58
CA ASN A 459 0.21 11.95 -4.24
C ASN A 459 -0.59 12.49 -5.44
N MET A 460 -0.21 12.05 -6.64
CA MET A 460 -0.75 12.54 -7.90
C MET A 460 -2.15 11.98 -8.18
N PHE A 461 -2.39 10.74 -7.75
CA PHE A 461 -3.67 10.05 -7.83
C PHE A 461 -4.75 10.78 -7.01
N PHE A 462 -5.99 10.76 -7.49
CA PHE A 462 -7.04 11.73 -7.14
C PHE A 462 -8.29 11.08 -6.52
N THR A 463 -8.22 9.82 -6.11
CA THR A 463 -9.30 9.13 -5.39
C THR A 463 -8.72 8.16 -4.37
N ASN A 464 -9.33 8.02 -3.19
CA ASN A 464 -9.11 6.90 -2.26
C ASN A 464 -7.66 6.63 -1.82
N VAL A 465 -6.74 7.59 -1.96
CA VAL A 465 -5.31 7.48 -1.65
C VAL A 465 -4.85 8.54 -0.69
N ARG A 466 -3.80 8.32 0.12
CA ARG A 466 -3.26 9.33 1.05
C ARG A 466 -2.85 10.65 0.37
N GLN A 467 -3.31 11.78 0.93
CA GLN A 467 -2.97 13.10 0.38
C GLN A 467 -1.56 13.60 0.73
N SER A 468 -0.93 13.08 1.77
CA SER A 468 0.40 13.48 2.21
C SER A 468 1.08 12.32 2.93
N GLN A 469 2.40 12.20 2.79
CA GLN A 469 3.18 11.06 3.29
C GLN A 469 4.34 11.46 4.22
N PRO A 470 4.12 12.28 5.27
CA PRO A 470 5.20 12.71 6.14
C PRO A 470 5.83 11.55 6.91
N GLY A 471 7.01 11.77 7.48
CA GLY A 471 7.69 10.79 8.33
C GLY A 471 8.76 9.97 7.60
N PRO A 472 9.40 9.03 8.32
CA PRO A 472 10.57 8.31 7.83
C PRO A 472 10.26 7.44 6.62
N LYS A 473 11.17 7.42 5.65
CA LYS A 473 11.15 6.58 4.44
C LYS A 473 12.51 5.91 4.28
N ASN A 474 12.52 4.68 3.77
CA ASN A 474 13.74 3.89 3.58
C ASN A 474 13.62 3.02 2.32
N PHE A 475 14.56 3.16 1.39
CA PHE A 475 14.55 2.44 0.11
C PHE A 475 15.93 1.87 -0.22
N LYS A 476 15.94 0.73 -0.91
CA LYS A 476 17.15 0.04 -1.36
C LYS A 476 17.07 -0.41 -2.81
N TRP A 477 18.17 -0.21 -3.52
CA TRP A 477 18.41 -0.71 -4.87
C TRP A 477 19.90 -1.00 -5.06
N SER A 478 20.22 -1.69 -6.15
CA SER A 478 21.58 -2.02 -6.54
C SER A 478 21.75 -1.89 -8.04
N VAL A 479 22.95 -1.54 -8.48
CA VAL A 479 23.28 -1.48 -9.91
C VAL A 479 24.58 -2.23 -10.19
N ARG A 480 24.71 -2.72 -11.41
CA ARG A 480 25.98 -3.23 -11.95
C ARG A 480 26.06 -3.02 -13.45
N SER A 481 27.28 -2.88 -13.96
CA SER A 481 27.57 -3.04 -15.39
C SER A 481 27.80 -4.51 -15.76
N HIS A 482 27.49 -4.89 -17.00
CA HIS A 482 27.80 -6.21 -17.55
C HIS A 482 28.13 -6.14 -19.04
N THR A 483 28.75 -7.19 -19.56
CA THR A 483 28.91 -7.40 -21.00
C THR A 483 27.65 -8.00 -21.60
N GLY A 484 27.39 -7.72 -22.88
CA GLY A 484 26.25 -8.26 -23.60
C GLY A 484 24.90 -7.68 -23.18
N ASN A 485 23.83 -8.30 -23.66
CA ASN A 485 22.44 -7.93 -23.32
C ASN A 485 22.00 -8.49 -21.95
N TRP A 486 20.76 -8.21 -21.53
CA TRP A 486 20.20 -8.65 -20.24
C TRP A 486 20.29 -10.17 -19.97
N ARG A 487 20.29 -11.02 -21.02
CA ARG A 487 20.40 -12.49 -20.86
C ARG A 487 21.85 -12.89 -20.60
N GLU A 488 22.79 -12.35 -21.37
CA GLU A 488 24.22 -12.59 -21.19
C GLU A 488 24.72 -12.01 -19.86
N GLY A 489 24.20 -10.82 -19.51
CA GLY A 489 24.37 -10.17 -18.23
C GLY A 489 23.66 -10.86 -17.07
N LYS A 490 22.82 -11.89 -17.31
CA LYS A 490 22.01 -12.59 -16.30
C LYS A 490 21.26 -11.62 -15.36
N ALA A 491 20.62 -10.59 -15.92
CA ALA A 491 19.93 -9.53 -15.17
C ALA A 491 18.91 -10.09 -14.16
N TYR A 492 18.16 -11.12 -14.57
CA TYR A 492 17.21 -11.86 -13.73
C TYR A 492 17.83 -12.51 -12.48
N ASN A 493 19.10 -12.92 -12.53
CA ASN A 493 19.78 -13.48 -11.37
C ASN A 493 20.18 -12.37 -10.39
N PHE A 494 20.64 -11.23 -10.90
CA PHE A 494 21.03 -10.09 -10.07
C PHE A 494 19.85 -9.48 -9.32
N GLY A 495 18.75 -9.18 -10.03
CA GLY A 495 17.52 -8.68 -9.43
C GLY A 495 17.04 -9.54 -8.27
N ARG A 496 16.98 -10.85 -8.51
CA ARG A 496 16.47 -11.79 -7.52
C ARG A 496 17.43 -12.09 -6.40
N ASP A 497 18.73 -12.06 -6.65
CA ASP A 497 19.72 -12.17 -5.58
C ASP A 497 19.55 -11.03 -4.58
N PHE A 498 19.40 -9.80 -5.10
CA PHE A 498 19.19 -8.62 -4.29
C PHE A 498 17.83 -8.62 -3.55
N ALA A 499 16.76 -9.02 -4.23
CA ALA A 499 15.43 -9.13 -3.61
C ALA A 499 15.33 -10.26 -2.57
N ASN A 500 16.13 -11.33 -2.73
CA ASN A 500 16.16 -12.50 -1.86
C ASN A 500 17.58 -12.72 -1.31
N PRO A 501 18.07 -11.86 -0.38
CA PRO A 501 19.44 -11.95 0.13
C PRO A 501 19.66 -13.22 0.96
N LEU A 502 20.93 -13.57 1.19
CA LEU A 502 21.26 -14.61 2.18
C LEU A 502 20.78 -14.15 3.56
N THR A 503 20.16 -15.04 4.33
CA THR A 503 19.73 -14.75 5.70
C THR A 503 20.59 -15.49 6.71
N SER A 504 20.60 -15.03 7.95
CA SER A 504 21.47 -15.59 8.98
C SER A 504 20.81 -15.68 10.36
N PHE A 505 21.21 -16.66 11.15
CA PHE A 505 20.87 -16.75 12.58
C PHE A 505 22.00 -17.42 13.37
N ILE A 506 22.08 -17.16 14.68
CA ILE A 506 23.10 -17.72 15.57
C ILE A 506 22.53 -18.88 16.39
N SER A 507 23.08 -20.08 16.19
CA SER A 507 22.81 -21.26 17.01
C SER A 507 23.82 -21.35 18.15
N VAL A 508 23.32 -21.30 19.39
CA VAL A 508 24.15 -21.36 20.61
C VAL A 508 24.26 -22.80 21.13
N GLY A 509 25.46 -23.15 21.58
CA GLY A 509 25.80 -24.44 22.18
C GLY A 509 26.17 -25.51 21.15
N LYS A 510 26.87 -26.54 21.63
CA LYS A 510 27.13 -27.76 20.86
C LYS A 510 25.91 -28.69 20.96
N LYS A 511 25.49 -29.28 19.85
CA LYS A 511 24.36 -30.21 19.80
C LYS A 511 24.50 -31.18 18.63
N GLU A 512 23.88 -32.35 18.77
CA GLU A 512 23.68 -33.29 17.68
C GLU A 512 22.25 -33.17 17.16
N GLY A 513 22.10 -33.15 15.84
CA GLY A 513 20.83 -33.10 15.13
C GLY A 513 20.86 -34.05 13.92
N VAL A 514 19.78 -34.06 13.14
CA VAL A 514 19.65 -34.92 11.94
C VAL A 514 20.26 -34.29 10.68
N LEU A 515 20.50 -32.97 10.70
CA LEU A 515 21.05 -32.22 9.57
C LEU A 515 22.57 -32.00 9.76
N PRO A 516 23.37 -32.07 8.67
CA PRO A 516 24.83 -32.03 8.74
C PRO A 516 25.43 -30.78 9.38
N SER A 517 26.58 -30.92 10.03
CA SER A 517 27.18 -29.80 10.78
C SER A 517 27.83 -28.70 9.95
N LYS A 518 28.09 -28.94 8.67
CA LYS A 518 28.86 -28.02 7.79
C LYS A 518 27.98 -27.28 6.80
N SER A 519 27.14 -28.01 6.08
CA SER A 519 26.26 -27.48 5.03
C SER A 519 25.24 -28.53 4.61
N ASN A 520 24.12 -28.10 4.04
CA ASN A 520 23.12 -28.97 3.45
C ASN A 520 22.40 -28.27 2.28
N SER A 521 22.07 -29.00 1.22
CA SER A 521 21.10 -28.56 0.21
C SER A 521 19.82 -29.36 0.38
N PHE A 522 18.65 -28.71 0.32
CA PHE A 522 17.37 -29.41 0.34
C PHE A 522 16.85 -29.70 -1.07
N ILE A 523 17.14 -28.83 -2.03
CA ILE A 523 16.82 -29.00 -3.46
C ILE A 523 18.02 -28.57 -4.30
N GLU A 524 18.37 -29.36 -5.32
CA GLU A 524 19.30 -28.96 -6.38
C GLU A 524 18.63 -29.03 -7.75
N LEU A 525 18.99 -28.10 -8.63
CA LEU A 525 18.63 -28.09 -10.04
C LEU A 525 19.91 -28.11 -10.89
N ASP A 526 19.80 -28.64 -12.10
CA ASP A 526 20.81 -28.54 -13.17
C ASP A 526 20.72 -27.24 -13.97
N SER A 527 19.93 -26.26 -13.50
CA SER A 527 19.73 -24.97 -14.15
C SER A 527 19.81 -23.79 -13.16
N GLU A 528 20.41 -22.70 -13.59
CA GLU A 528 20.50 -21.43 -12.85
C GLU A 528 19.37 -20.44 -13.20
N SER A 529 18.57 -20.71 -14.25
CA SER A 529 17.51 -19.81 -14.74
C SER A 529 16.11 -20.27 -14.36
N ILE A 530 16.00 -21.10 -13.32
CA ILE A 530 14.73 -21.56 -12.77
C ILE A 530 14.54 -20.98 -11.36
N LEU A 531 13.38 -20.37 -11.13
CA LEU A 531 12.93 -19.96 -9.81
C LEU A 531 12.08 -21.08 -9.20
N CYS A 532 12.30 -21.40 -7.93
CA CYS A 532 11.37 -22.21 -7.14
C CYS A 532 10.48 -21.28 -6.30
N SER A 533 9.26 -21.04 -6.79
CA SER A 533 8.34 -20.07 -6.18
C SER A 533 7.70 -20.60 -4.90
N THR A 534 7.44 -21.90 -4.77
CA THR A 534 6.92 -22.51 -3.53
C THR A 534 7.38 -23.96 -3.39
N ILE A 535 7.56 -24.39 -2.14
CA ILE A 535 7.58 -25.79 -1.72
C ILE A 535 6.74 -25.90 -0.45
N LYS A 536 5.64 -26.66 -0.53
CA LYS A 536 4.69 -26.80 0.58
C LYS A 536 4.07 -28.19 0.63
N PRO A 537 3.55 -28.64 1.79
CA PRO A 537 2.70 -29.82 1.84
C PRO A 537 1.52 -29.69 0.86
N ALA A 538 1.16 -30.78 0.18
CA ALA A 538 -0.02 -30.80 -0.69
C ALA A 538 -1.32 -30.71 0.12
N GLU A 539 -2.24 -29.87 -0.35
CA GLU A 539 -3.51 -29.55 0.32
C GLU A 539 -4.69 -30.21 -0.39
N SER A 540 -4.83 -30.01 -1.71
CA SER A 540 -6.01 -30.41 -2.50
C SER A 540 -6.19 -31.94 -2.59
N ASN A 541 -5.09 -32.65 -2.80
CA ASN A 541 -5.04 -34.11 -2.91
C ASN A 541 -4.38 -34.80 -1.69
N GLY A 542 -4.05 -34.01 -0.66
CA GLY A 542 -3.73 -34.44 0.70
C GLY A 542 -2.39 -35.13 0.97
N GLU A 543 -1.68 -35.64 -0.05
CA GLU A 543 -0.43 -36.40 0.14
C GLU A 543 0.78 -35.83 -0.61
N GLY A 544 1.92 -35.78 0.07
CA GLY A 544 3.21 -35.38 -0.50
C GLY A 544 3.46 -33.87 -0.46
N TYR A 545 4.33 -33.39 -1.35
CA TYR A 545 4.76 -32.00 -1.43
C TYR A 545 4.48 -31.42 -2.81
N ILE A 546 4.06 -30.16 -2.85
CA ILE A 546 3.96 -29.35 -4.05
C ILE A 546 5.26 -28.55 -4.21
N MET A 547 5.82 -28.57 -5.41
CA MET A 547 6.94 -27.75 -5.82
C MET A 547 6.53 -26.98 -7.07
N ARG A 548 6.72 -25.66 -7.09
CA ARG A 548 6.42 -24.83 -8.26
C ARG A 548 7.68 -24.16 -8.79
N PHE A 549 7.90 -24.34 -10.09
CA PHE A 549 9.05 -23.82 -10.80
C PHE A 549 8.60 -22.85 -11.89
N VAL A 550 9.38 -21.79 -12.10
CA VAL A 550 9.17 -20.76 -13.13
C VAL A 550 10.46 -20.61 -13.94
N GLU A 551 10.35 -20.63 -15.26
CA GLU A 551 11.45 -20.36 -16.19
C GLU A 551 11.54 -18.86 -16.45
N VAL A 552 12.76 -18.30 -16.42
CA VAL A 552 12.91 -16.85 -16.31
C VAL A 552 13.95 -16.25 -17.24
N SER A 553 14.67 -17.11 -17.96
CA SER A 553 15.61 -16.68 -18.98
C SER A 553 14.94 -16.53 -20.33
N GLY A 554 13.68 -16.93 -20.50
CA GLY A 554 12.94 -16.92 -21.76
C GLY A 554 13.39 -18.02 -22.72
N LYS A 555 13.79 -19.19 -22.20
CA LYS A 555 14.23 -20.35 -22.98
C LYS A 555 13.60 -21.62 -22.43
N GLU A 556 12.93 -22.37 -23.30
CA GLU A 556 12.47 -23.71 -22.94
C GLU A 556 13.67 -24.60 -22.59
N GLN A 557 13.51 -25.41 -21.55
CA GLN A 557 14.57 -26.30 -21.08
C GLN A 557 14.00 -27.54 -20.36
N ILE A 558 14.80 -28.60 -20.35
CA ILE A 558 14.59 -29.78 -19.51
C ILE A 558 15.33 -29.54 -18.20
N VAL A 559 14.62 -29.67 -17.08
CA VAL A 559 15.17 -29.44 -15.75
C VAL A 559 15.13 -30.73 -14.95
N THR A 560 16.26 -31.07 -14.34
CA THR A 560 16.38 -32.16 -13.37
C THR A 560 16.34 -31.60 -11.95
N VAL A 561 15.45 -32.14 -11.13
CA VAL A 561 15.33 -31.79 -9.70
C VAL A 561 15.89 -32.93 -8.87
N LYS A 562 16.75 -32.62 -7.90
CA LYS A 562 17.12 -33.53 -6.80
C LYS A 562 16.52 -33.01 -5.51
N ALA A 563 15.64 -33.78 -4.88
CA ALA A 563 14.95 -33.39 -3.66
C ALA A 563 15.54 -34.09 -2.42
N HIS A 564 16.69 -33.61 -1.94
CA HIS A 564 17.47 -34.20 -0.85
C HIS A 564 16.74 -34.28 0.50
N PHE A 565 15.73 -33.43 0.71
CA PHE A 565 14.91 -33.49 1.92
C PHE A 565 13.93 -34.67 1.95
N ILE A 566 13.74 -35.35 0.81
CA ILE A 566 12.90 -36.55 0.68
C ILE A 566 13.82 -37.78 0.66
N LYS A 567 13.56 -38.76 1.52
CA LYS A 567 14.37 -39.99 1.60
C LYS A 567 14.20 -40.91 0.39
N GLN A 568 12.96 -41.11 -0.07
CA GLN A 568 12.63 -41.94 -1.23
C GLN A 568 11.37 -41.39 -1.92
N ILE A 569 11.47 -41.04 -3.20
CA ILE A 569 10.32 -40.62 -4.02
C ILE A 569 9.60 -41.86 -4.58
N GLU A 570 8.28 -41.94 -4.39
CA GLU A 570 7.41 -42.95 -4.98
C GLU A 570 6.86 -42.48 -6.34
N LYS A 571 6.44 -41.21 -6.41
CA LYS A 571 5.80 -40.65 -7.60
C LYS A 571 6.08 -39.15 -7.72
N ALA A 572 6.23 -38.65 -8.95
CA ALA A 572 6.20 -37.23 -9.26
C ALA A 572 5.23 -36.98 -10.41
N ASN A 573 4.34 -35.99 -10.28
CA ASN A 573 3.26 -35.71 -11.22
C ASN A 573 3.16 -34.22 -11.53
N LEU A 574 2.90 -33.86 -12.79
CA LEU A 574 2.44 -32.50 -13.09
C LEU A 574 1.05 -32.26 -12.52
N THR A 575 0.81 -31.06 -12.02
CA THR A 575 -0.50 -30.60 -11.56
C THR A 575 -0.90 -29.30 -12.24
N ASN A 576 -2.17 -28.90 -12.10
CA ASN A 576 -2.55 -27.50 -12.30
C ASN A 576 -2.17 -26.63 -11.07
N LEU A 577 -2.50 -25.34 -11.12
CA LEU A 577 -2.16 -24.39 -10.05
C LEU A 577 -2.88 -24.67 -8.72
N VAL A 578 -4.03 -25.34 -8.75
CA VAL A 578 -4.81 -25.78 -7.58
C VAL A 578 -4.55 -27.25 -7.23
N GLU A 579 -3.37 -27.75 -7.61
CA GLU A 579 -2.80 -29.04 -7.19
C GLU A 579 -3.57 -30.28 -7.69
N VAL A 580 -4.44 -30.14 -8.68
CA VAL A 580 -5.08 -31.30 -9.30
C VAL A 580 -4.08 -31.96 -10.24
N ASP A 581 -3.80 -33.25 -9.99
CA ASP A 581 -2.92 -34.07 -10.82
C ASP A 581 -3.39 -34.10 -12.28
N ARG A 582 -2.45 -33.97 -13.20
CA ARG A 582 -2.66 -34.26 -14.62
C ARG A 582 -2.29 -35.71 -14.90
N ASN A 583 -2.84 -36.28 -15.97
CA ASN A 583 -2.47 -37.61 -16.49
C ASN A 583 -1.10 -37.57 -17.20
N TYR A 584 -0.07 -37.10 -16.49
CA TYR A 584 1.28 -36.94 -16.98
C TYR A 584 2.28 -37.19 -15.83
N PRO A 585 2.59 -38.46 -15.52
CA PRO A 585 3.62 -38.80 -14.54
C PRO A 585 5.00 -38.43 -15.07
N LEU A 586 5.86 -37.94 -14.17
CA LEU A 586 7.23 -37.58 -14.50
C LEU A 586 8.16 -38.79 -14.33
N GLN A 587 9.20 -38.84 -15.16
CA GLN A 587 10.22 -39.88 -15.05
C GLN A 587 11.07 -39.65 -13.78
N LEU A 588 11.09 -40.66 -12.90
CA LEU A 588 12.06 -40.74 -11.80
C LEU A 588 13.40 -41.25 -12.32
N LEU A 589 14.51 -40.68 -11.84
CA LEU A 589 15.86 -41.01 -12.32
C LEU A 589 16.70 -41.78 -11.28
N GLY A 590 16.13 -42.12 -10.12
CA GLY A 590 16.89 -42.59 -8.95
C GLY A 590 17.37 -41.45 -8.06
N ASP A 591 17.98 -41.75 -6.91
CA ASP A 591 18.58 -40.77 -5.98
C ASP A 591 17.67 -39.57 -5.64
N ASN A 592 16.36 -39.82 -5.46
CA ASN A 592 15.35 -38.78 -5.18
C ASN A 592 15.30 -37.66 -6.22
N SER A 593 15.43 -38.04 -7.49
CA SER A 593 15.41 -37.11 -8.60
C SER A 593 14.37 -37.43 -9.68
N PHE A 594 13.92 -36.38 -10.36
CA PHE A 594 12.98 -36.44 -11.47
C PHE A 594 13.26 -35.31 -12.47
N LYS A 595 12.77 -35.43 -13.69
CA LYS A 595 12.92 -34.39 -14.72
C LYS A 595 11.59 -33.94 -15.32
N PHE A 596 11.54 -32.70 -15.79
CA PHE A 596 10.39 -32.14 -16.49
C PHE A 596 10.81 -31.11 -17.54
N ILE A 597 9.93 -30.86 -18.51
CA ILE A 597 10.10 -29.80 -19.51
C ILE A 597 9.37 -28.55 -19.00
N ILE A 598 10.03 -27.40 -19.05
CA ILE A 598 9.45 -26.10 -18.75
C ILE A 598 9.65 -25.14 -19.94
N PRO A 599 8.56 -24.55 -20.47
CA PRO A 599 8.64 -23.66 -21.62
C PRO A 599 9.24 -22.32 -21.21
N ALA A 600 9.68 -21.53 -22.21
CA ALA A 600 10.13 -20.17 -22.00
C ALA A 600 9.08 -19.34 -21.24
N PHE A 601 9.50 -18.65 -20.17
CA PHE A 601 8.60 -17.92 -19.26
C PHE A 601 7.45 -18.75 -18.67
N GLY A 602 7.57 -20.07 -18.74
CA GLY A 602 6.56 -21.01 -18.32
C GLY A 602 6.61 -21.30 -16.83
N LEU A 603 5.51 -21.88 -16.34
CA LEU A 603 5.42 -22.42 -14.99
C LEU A 603 5.10 -23.92 -15.00
N ARG A 604 5.61 -24.64 -14.00
CA ARG A 604 5.28 -26.04 -13.73
C ARG A 604 5.03 -26.23 -12.24
N THR A 605 3.86 -26.76 -11.92
CA THR A 605 3.53 -27.21 -10.56
C THR A 605 3.62 -28.73 -10.54
N ILE A 606 4.39 -29.26 -9.60
CA ILE A 606 4.74 -30.67 -9.52
C ILE A 606 4.39 -31.16 -8.13
N ARG A 607 3.65 -32.26 -8.05
CA ARG A 607 3.48 -32.99 -6.81
C ARG A 607 4.48 -34.11 -6.73
N VAL A 608 5.25 -34.14 -5.65
CA VAL A 608 6.20 -35.20 -5.32
C VAL A 608 5.66 -35.95 -4.12
N VAL A 609 5.44 -37.25 -4.29
CA VAL A 609 4.89 -38.15 -3.27
C VAL A 609 6.03 -39.05 -2.78
N PRO A 610 6.51 -38.88 -1.54
CA PRO A 610 7.51 -39.76 -0.92
C PRO A 610 6.92 -41.12 -0.59
N VAL A 611 7.67 -42.21 -0.54
CA VAL A 611 7.16 -43.57 -0.22
C VAL A 611 6.37 -43.59 1.11
N LYS A 612 5.21 -44.28 1.11
CA LYS A 612 4.32 -44.37 2.26
C LYS A 612 4.95 -45.21 3.39
N SER A 613 5.09 -44.63 4.57
CA SER A 613 5.35 -45.38 5.80
C SER A 613 4.04 -45.88 6.40
N GLN A 614 4.03 -47.08 6.99
CA GLN A 614 2.88 -47.56 7.74
C GLN A 614 2.73 -46.75 9.04
N LEU A 615 1.61 -46.06 9.20
CA LEU A 615 1.26 -45.31 10.41
C LEU A 615 0.34 -46.15 11.29
N PRO A 616 0.42 -46.01 12.64
CA PRO A 616 -0.53 -46.66 13.52
C PRO A 616 -1.95 -46.14 13.25
N GLU A 617 -2.95 -47.02 13.40
CA GLU A 617 -4.35 -46.66 13.22
C GLU A 617 -4.84 -45.85 14.43
N ILE A 618 -5.74 -44.90 14.18
CA ILE A 618 -6.46 -44.19 15.24
C ILE A 618 -7.55 -45.12 15.78
N VAL A 619 -7.48 -45.41 17.09
CA VAL A 619 -8.41 -46.27 17.81
C VAL A 619 -8.98 -45.53 19.01
N LYS A 620 -10.16 -45.94 19.48
CA LYS A 620 -10.85 -45.29 20.62
C LYS A 620 -10.99 -43.77 20.43
N PHE A 621 -11.31 -43.32 19.22
CA PHE A 621 -11.65 -41.91 19.00
C PHE A 621 -12.96 -41.63 19.71
N ILE A 622 -12.94 -40.70 20.66
CA ILE A 622 -14.09 -40.29 21.46
C ILE A 622 -14.13 -38.77 21.55
N GLY A 623 -15.33 -38.24 21.76
CA GLY A 623 -15.55 -36.82 21.95
C GLY A 623 -16.54 -36.57 23.07
N SER A 624 -16.35 -35.47 23.79
CA SER A 624 -17.19 -35.04 24.89
C SER A 624 -17.48 -33.56 24.76
N SER A 625 -18.75 -33.18 24.88
CA SER A 625 -19.12 -31.77 24.91
C SER A 625 -18.65 -31.12 26.21
N LEU A 626 -17.87 -30.05 26.11
CA LEU A 626 -17.47 -29.27 27.27
C LEU A 626 -18.52 -28.22 27.59
N SER A 627 -19.04 -27.56 26.56
CA SER A 627 -19.99 -26.45 26.62
C SER A 627 -20.87 -26.37 25.37
N ASP A 628 -21.61 -25.28 25.23
CA ASP A 628 -22.45 -24.97 24.07
C ASP A 628 -21.65 -24.63 22.80
N SER A 629 -20.37 -24.26 22.96
CA SER A 629 -19.46 -23.93 21.85
C SER A 629 -18.09 -24.60 21.93
N LYS A 630 -17.84 -25.57 22.84
CA LYS A 630 -16.59 -26.34 22.86
C LYS A 630 -16.80 -27.85 22.94
N ILE A 631 -16.05 -28.57 22.12
CA ILE A 631 -15.99 -30.04 22.11
C ILE A 631 -14.54 -30.49 22.33
N ASN A 632 -14.34 -31.39 23.30
CA ASN A 632 -13.06 -32.06 23.50
C ASN A 632 -13.04 -33.37 22.71
N LEU A 633 -11.98 -33.56 21.93
CA LEU A 633 -11.73 -34.73 21.12
C LEU A 633 -10.45 -35.41 21.61
N THR A 634 -10.51 -36.73 21.82
CA THR A 634 -9.34 -37.52 22.23
C THR A 634 -9.33 -38.86 21.51
N TRP A 635 -8.14 -39.37 21.22
CA TRP A 635 -7.99 -40.68 20.59
C TRP A 635 -6.72 -41.38 21.05
N ASN A 636 -6.68 -42.69 20.84
CA ASN A 636 -5.49 -43.50 21.05
C ASN A 636 -4.96 -44.02 19.72
N LEU A 637 -3.73 -44.53 19.75
CA LEU A 637 -3.12 -45.20 18.61
C LEU A 637 -3.12 -46.71 18.81
N SER A 638 -3.21 -47.47 17.73
CA SER A 638 -3.13 -48.94 17.76
C SER A 638 -1.76 -49.45 18.22
N SER A 639 -0.73 -48.60 18.22
CA SER A 639 0.59 -48.87 18.79
C SER A 639 1.16 -47.65 19.52
N SER A 640 2.00 -47.86 20.53
CA SER A 640 2.67 -46.79 21.28
C SER A 640 3.84 -46.14 20.52
N LYS A 641 4.19 -46.64 19.33
CA LYS A 641 5.26 -46.06 18.50
C LYS A 641 4.74 -44.81 17.77
N ASN A 642 4.84 -43.66 18.44
CA ASN A 642 4.39 -42.36 17.91
C ASN A 642 5.47 -41.63 17.05
N ASN A 643 6.68 -42.19 16.92
CA ASN A 643 7.84 -41.47 16.36
C ASN A 643 7.73 -41.09 14.87
N ASP A 644 6.73 -41.63 14.16
CA ASP A 644 6.52 -41.41 12.73
C ASP A 644 5.32 -40.51 12.41
N ILE A 645 4.49 -40.17 13.41
CA ILE A 645 3.40 -39.19 13.26
C ILE A 645 3.96 -37.78 13.48
N SER A 646 3.70 -36.89 12.53
CA SER A 646 4.05 -35.48 12.64
C SER A 646 2.93 -34.65 13.26
N TYR A 647 1.68 -34.92 12.87
CA TYR A 647 0.48 -34.23 13.36
C TYR A 647 -0.80 -35.01 12.97
N TYR A 648 -1.96 -34.49 13.37
CA TYR A 648 -3.28 -35.02 13.03
C TYR A 648 -4.11 -33.92 12.37
N LYS A 649 -4.86 -34.27 11.32
CA LYS A 649 -5.90 -33.42 10.74
C LYS A 649 -7.24 -33.74 11.40
N VAL A 650 -7.94 -32.72 11.87
CA VAL A 650 -9.29 -32.85 12.41
C VAL A 650 -10.29 -32.38 11.37
N PHE A 651 -11.34 -33.16 11.16
CA PHE A 651 -12.41 -32.84 10.23
C PHE A 651 -13.78 -32.88 10.92
N ARG A 652 -14.70 -32.03 10.47
CA ARG A 652 -16.04 -31.87 11.01
C ARG A 652 -17.08 -31.67 9.93
N SER A 653 -18.28 -32.20 10.16
CA SER A 653 -19.49 -31.91 9.39
C SER A 653 -20.73 -31.84 10.28
N LYS A 654 -21.77 -31.13 9.82
CA LYS A 654 -23.13 -31.20 10.41
C LYS A 654 -23.93 -32.40 9.89
N THR A 655 -23.44 -33.06 8.84
CA THR A 655 -24.04 -34.24 8.24
C THR A 655 -23.21 -35.50 8.51
N PRO A 656 -23.83 -36.66 8.81
CA PRO A 656 -23.13 -37.92 8.99
C PRO A 656 -22.49 -38.41 7.68
N ASN A 657 -21.56 -39.36 7.78
CA ASN A 657 -20.91 -40.03 6.64
C ASN A 657 -20.20 -39.06 5.67
N PHE A 658 -19.69 -37.93 6.16
CA PHE A 658 -19.08 -36.92 5.31
C PHE A 658 -17.71 -37.35 4.76
N THR A 659 -17.33 -36.83 3.60
CA THR A 659 -15.99 -37.08 3.03
C THR A 659 -15.00 -36.05 3.56
N THR A 660 -13.83 -36.50 4.00
CA THR A 660 -12.75 -35.60 4.44
C THR A 660 -12.23 -34.80 3.24
N SER A 661 -12.24 -33.47 3.38
CA SER A 661 -11.78 -32.52 2.38
C SER A 661 -11.41 -31.20 3.04
N LEU A 662 -10.84 -30.25 2.28
CA LEU A 662 -10.64 -28.88 2.75
C LEU A 662 -11.93 -28.20 3.24
N ARG A 663 -13.10 -28.60 2.72
CA ARG A 663 -14.41 -28.04 3.16
C ARG A 663 -14.83 -28.50 4.56
N THR A 664 -14.35 -29.66 4.98
CA THR A 664 -14.67 -30.26 6.28
C THR A 664 -13.47 -30.19 7.22
N PHE A 665 -12.34 -29.62 6.79
CA PHE A 665 -11.14 -29.47 7.60
C PHE A 665 -11.35 -28.40 8.67
N VAL A 666 -10.93 -28.71 9.90
CA VAL A 666 -11.04 -27.83 11.05
C VAL A 666 -9.68 -27.22 11.38
N ASP A 667 -8.73 -28.05 11.80
CA ASP A 667 -7.38 -27.63 12.16
C ASP A 667 -6.43 -28.84 12.28
N ASN A 668 -5.15 -28.57 12.54
CA ASN A 668 -4.11 -29.53 12.85
C ASN A 668 -3.78 -29.55 14.35
N THR A 669 -3.39 -30.71 14.87
CA THR A 669 -2.82 -30.84 16.23
C THR A 669 -1.62 -31.77 16.22
N ASP A 670 -0.58 -31.48 17.01
CA ASP A 670 0.57 -32.36 17.22
C ASP A 670 0.36 -33.37 18.37
N LYS A 671 -0.82 -33.35 19.00
CA LYS A 671 -1.19 -34.21 20.12
C LYS A 671 -2.38 -35.10 19.75
N PRO A 672 -2.55 -36.26 20.41
CA PRO A 672 -3.71 -37.13 20.22
C PRO A 672 -4.97 -36.60 20.91
N ASN A 673 -5.10 -35.27 20.99
CA ASN A 673 -6.25 -34.55 21.50
C ASN A 673 -6.39 -33.22 20.77
N PHE A 674 -7.63 -32.73 20.72
CA PHE A 674 -7.99 -31.45 20.12
C PHE A 674 -9.20 -30.86 20.82
N ILE A 675 -9.16 -29.56 21.07
CA ILE A 675 -10.34 -28.81 21.50
C ILE A 675 -10.89 -28.11 20.27
N ASP A 676 -12.05 -28.57 19.79
CA ASP A 676 -12.78 -27.85 18.76
C ASP A 676 -13.56 -26.72 19.41
N GLU A 677 -13.24 -25.50 19.01
CA GLU A 677 -13.86 -24.29 19.51
C GLU A 677 -13.86 -23.20 18.43
N PRO A 678 -14.77 -22.22 18.50
CA PRO A 678 -14.72 -21.04 17.67
C PRO A 678 -13.35 -20.35 17.78
N VAL A 679 -12.66 -20.25 16.65
CA VAL A 679 -11.41 -19.49 16.53
C VAL A 679 -11.69 -18.23 15.72
N LEU A 680 -11.43 -17.08 16.35
CA LEU A 680 -11.37 -15.80 15.65
C LEU A 680 -10.13 -15.79 14.76
N ASN A 681 -10.33 -16.20 13.51
CA ASN A 681 -9.34 -16.02 12.45
C ASN A 681 -9.57 -14.65 11.79
N ILE A 682 -8.50 -13.96 11.38
CA ILE A 682 -8.49 -12.61 10.82
C ILE A 682 -9.03 -12.61 9.37
N ARG A 683 -10.22 -13.17 9.16
CA ARG A 683 -10.95 -13.27 7.87
C ARG A 683 -10.38 -14.34 6.94
N GLY A 684 -11.22 -15.26 6.45
CA GLY A 684 -10.78 -16.15 5.37
C GLY A 684 -11.56 -17.45 5.23
N TRP A 685 -11.70 -18.22 6.31
CA TRP A 685 -12.51 -19.44 6.32
C TRP A 685 -13.34 -19.48 7.60
N GLN A 686 -14.49 -18.82 7.57
CA GLN A 686 -15.51 -18.99 8.60
C GLN A 686 -16.26 -20.29 8.33
N ASN A 687 -15.75 -21.39 8.87
CA ASN A 687 -16.62 -22.54 9.11
C ASN A 687 -16.32 -23.27 10.42
N ASN A 688 -15.43 -22.76 11.28
CA ASN A 688 -15.19 -23.37 12.59
C ASN A 688 -16.11 -22.87 13.71
N LYS A 689 -17.39 -22.60 13.40
CA LYS A 689 -18.37 -22.19 14.41
C LYS A 689 -19.13 -23.40 14.95
N LEU A 690 -18.88 -23.73 16.21
CA LEU A 690 -19.77 -24.59 16.97
C LEU A 690 -21.00 -23.77 17.38
N GLU A 691 -22.16 -24.43 17.40
CA GLU A 691 -23.46 -23.81 17.68
C GLU A 691 -24.08 -24.59 18.82
N PRO A 692 -24.84 -23.96 19.74
CA PRO A 692 -25.53 -24.66 20.82
C PRO A 692 -26.45 -25.78 20.33
N GLU A 693 -26.63 -26.82 21.15
CA GLU A 693 -27.51 -27.97 20.89
C GLU A 693 -27.33 -28.66 19.51
N THR A 694 -26.18 -28.47 18.86
CA THR A 694 -25.98 -28.90 17.48
C THR A 694 -25.12 -30.16 17.42
N SER A 695 -25.55 -31.13 16.62
CA SER A 695 -24.82 -32.37 16.40
C SER A 695 -23.74 -32.18 15.33
N TYR A 696 -22.52 -32.57 15.68
CA TYR A 696 -21.37 -32.57 14.79
C TYR A 696 -20.79 -33.97 14.67
N TYR A 697 -20.35 -34.28 13.46
CA TYR A 697 -19.70 -35.53 13.11
C TYR A 697 -18.23 -35.26 12.87
N TYR A 698 -17.36 -36.06 13.48
CA TYR A 698 -15.91 -35.86 13.42
C TYR A 698 -15.18 -37.06 12.84
N LYS A 699 -14.09 -36.76 12.15
CA LYS A 699 -13.08 -37.72 11.71
C LYS A 699 -11.70 -37.14 11.99
N VAL A 700 -10.74 -37.99 12.29
CA VAL A 700 -9.34 -37.60 12.48
C VAL A 700 -8.47 -38.45 11.58
N GLU A 701 -7.42 -37.85 11.02
CA GLU A 701 -6.45 -38.52 10.18
C GLU A 701 -5.04 -38.23 10.70
N ALA A 702 -4.28 -39.28 11.00
CA ALA A 702 -2.88 -39.14 11.38
C ALA A 702 -2.04 -38.84 10.14
N ILE A 703 -1.19 -37.81 10.22
CA ILE A 703 -0.26 -37.44 9.16
C ILE A 703 1.15 -37.76 9.61
N GLY A 704 1.81 -38.61 8.85
CA GLY A 704 3.18 -39.02 9.10
C GLY A 704 4.21 -38.00 8.64
N LYS A 705 5.48 -38.35 8.83
CA LYS A 705 6.58 -37.71 8.10
C LYS A 705 6.28 -37.68 6.60
N ASN A 706 6.82 -36.69 5.90
CA ASN A 706 6.65 -36.55 4.46
C ASN A 706 5.22 -36.18 3.97
N ASN A 707 4.35 -35.70 4.86
CA ASN A 707 2.95 -35.39 4.56
C ASN A 707 2.22 -36.60 3.94
N ARG A 708 2.43 -37.80 4.52
CA ARG A 708 1.72 -39.02 4.12
C ARG A 708 0.56 -39.29 5.08
N ALA A 709 -0.62 -39.46 4.53
CA ALA A 709 -1.83 -39.68 5.30
C ALA A 709 -1.95 -41.14 5.76
N GLY A 710 -2.34 -41.32 7.02
CA GLY A 710 -2.74 -42.61 7.58
C GLY A 710 -4.17 -42.97 7.19
N LYS A 711 -4.73 -43.96 7.87
CA LYS A 711 -6.15 -44.30 7.74
C LYS A 711 -6.98 -43.28 8.52
N VAL A 712 -8.03 -42.76 7.89
CA VAL A 712 -9.02 -41.90 8.57
C VAL A 712 -9.74 -42.72 9.64
N SER A 713 -9.95 -42.12 10.81
CA SER A 713 -10.67 -42.75 11.93
C SER A 713 -12.10 -43.15 11.56
N SER A 714 -12.71 -43.99 12.37
CA SER A 714 -14.18 -44.09 12.41
C SER A 714 -14.79 -42.72 12.73
N GLU A 715 -15.99 -42.48 12.22
CA GLU A 715 -16.76 -41.28 12.55
C GLU A 715 -17.30 -41.35 13.98
N ILE A 716 -17.31 -40.23 14.69
CA ILE A 716 -18.04 -40.08 15.95
C ILE A 716 -19.03 -38.93 15.84
N ARG A 717 -20.11 -39.01 16.63
CA ARG A 717 -21.09 -37.93 16.78
C ARG A 717 -20.94 -37.33 18.18
N VAL A 718 -20.84 -36.00 18.25
CA VAL A 718 -20.87 -35.24 19.50
C VAL A 718 -21.88 -34.12 19.32
N GLN A 719 -22.74 -33.90 20.30
CA GLN A 719 -23.65 -32.77 20.33
C GLN A 719 -23.13 -31.76 21.34
N THR A 720 -23.05 -30.49 20.94
CA THR A 720 -22.77 -29.39 21.88
C THR A 720 -23.85 -29.30 22.94
N LYS A 721 -23.51 -28.77 24.12
CA LYS A 721 -24.50 -28.54 25.18
C LYS A 721 -25.47 -27.43 24.79
N LYS A 722 -26.53 -27.28 25.56
CA LYS A 722 -27.38 -26.09 25.48
C LYS A 722 -26.68 -24.92 26.17
N THR A 723 -26.93 -23.70 25.70
CA THR A 723 -26.39 -22.48 26.32
C THR A 723 -26.82 -22.36 27.79
N GLU A 724 -28.03 -22.81 28.13
CA GLU A 724 -28.53 -22.80 29.51
C GLU A 724 -27.80 -23.79 30.44
N GLU A 725 -27.11 -24.80 29.90
CA GLU A 725 -26.35 -25.77 30.68
C GLU A 725 -24.94 -25.25 31.01
N VAL A 726 -24.20 -24.86 29.98
CA VAL A 726 -22.82 -24.35 30.09
C VAL A 726 -22.57 -23.37 28.94
N ASN A 727 -22.83 -22.09 29.17
CA ASN A 727 -22.48 -21.01 28.26
C ASN A 727 -20.98 -20.67 28.37
N GLU A 728 -20.26 -20.68 27.26
CA GLU A 728 -18.86 -20.22 27.24
C GLU A 728 -18.73 -18.71 27.39
N LYS A 729 -17.60 -18.28 27.95
CA LYS A 729 -17.28 -16.86 27.95
C LYS A 729 -16.93 -16.41 26.53
N PRO A 730 -17.31 -15.17 26.15
CA PRO A 730 -16.94 -14.59 24.88
C PRO A 730 -15.44 -14.67 24.60
N LYS A 731 -15.10 -14.95 23.34
CA LYS A 731 -13.74 -14.96 22.84
C LYS A 731 -13.10 -13.57 22.89
N LYS A 732 -11.77 -13.58 23.00
CA LYS A 732 -10.93 -12.39 22.97
C LYS A 732 -11.14 -11.58 21.70
N VAL A 733 -11.31 -10.26 21.84
CA VAL A 733 -11.35 -9.33 20.71
C VAL A 733 -9.98 -9.23 20.04
N LEU A 734 -9.93 -9.44 18.72
CA LEU A 734 -8.72 -9.39 17.90
C LEU A 734 -8.72 -8.21 16.94
N GLY A 735 -7.53 -7.86 16.44
CA GLY A 735 -7.38 -6.79 15.44
C GLY A 735 -7.71 -5.39 15.93
N LEU A 736 -7.73 -5.17 17.25
CA LEU A 736 -7.88 -3.83 17.81
C LEU A 736 -6.71 -2.96 17.36
N VAL A 737 -7.02 -1.82 16.79
CA VAL A 737 -6.10 -0.74 16.44
C VAL A 737 -6.75 0.59 16.78
N SER A 738 -5.93 1.56 17.14
CA SER A 738 -6.31 2.95 17.38
C SER A 738 -5.55 3.86 16.41
N THR A 739 -6.23 4.86 15.86
CA THR A 739 -5.61 5.88 15.00
C THR A 739 -6.18 7.26 15.27
N LEU A 740 -5.35 8.29 15.13
CA LEU A 740 -5.77 9.68 15.21
C LEU A 740 -6.30 10.12 13.85
N ILE A 741 -7.53 10.62 13.81
CA ILE A 741 -8.17 11.15 12.61
C ILE A 741 -8.15 12.66 12.74
N SER A 742 -7.09 13.33 12.24
CA SER A 742 -6.89 14.74 12.61
C SER A 742 -5.98 15.64 11.78
N LYS A 743 -5.50 15.28 10.58
CA LYS A 743 -4.56 16.18 9.87
C LYS A 743 -5.15 16.82 8.63
N ILE A 744 -6.09 16.16 7.99
CA ILE A 744 -6.60 16.57 6.69
C ILE A 744 -8.08 16.99 6.79
N THR A 745 -8.76 16.64 7.88
CA THR A 745 -10.23 16.70 8.04
C THR A 745 -10.72 17.77 9.03
N ASN A 746 -9.81 18.49 9.71
CA ASN A 746 -10.09 19.42 10.82
C ASN A 746 -10.80 18.82 12.05
N ASN A 747 -11.03 17.51 12.09
CA ASN A 747 -11.55 16.83 13.27
C ASN A 747 -10.41 16.40 14.19
N ASN A 748 -10.66 16.16 15.48
CA ASN A 748 -9.65 15.66 16.41
C ASN A 748 -10.30 14.60 17.29
N TYR A 749 -10.33 13.37 16.80
CA TYR A 749 -10.81 12.20 17.54
C TYR A 749 -9.94 10.98 17.25
N ILE A 750 -10.04 9.97 18.10
CA ILE A 750 -9.39 8.67 17.91
C ILE A 750 -10.40 7.66 17.36
N GLY A 751 -10.10 7.09 16.20
CA GLY A 751 -10.83 5.93 15.67
C GLY A 751 -10.25 4.63 16.24
N LEU A 752 -11.10 3.78 16.79
CA LEU A 752 -10.79 2.41 17.21
C LEU A 752 -11.50 1.44 16.28
N TYR A 753 -10.75 0.53 15.65
CA TYR A 753 -11.37 -0.53 14.86
C TYR A 753 -10.91 -1.91 15.36
N PHE A 754 -11.78 -2.91 15.28
CA PHE A 754 -11.49 -4.29 15.68
C PHE A 754 -12.40 -5.30 14.97
N TYR A 755 -12.02 -6.58 15.00
CA TYR A 755 -12.85 -7.64 14.43
C TYR A 755 -14.03 -7.97 15.33
N THR A 756 -15.21 -8.09 14.71
CA THR A 756 -16.40 -8.60 15.37
C THR A 756 -16.18 -10.04 15.79
N ASN A 757 -16.64 -10.36 16.98
CA ASN A 757 -16.66 -11.72 17.49
C ASN A 757 -17.61 -12.59 16.63
N ILE A 758 -17.20 -13.84 16.40
CA ILE A 758 -17.93 -14.82 15.60
C ILE A 758 -19.11 -15.46 16.34
N GLU A 759 -19.21 -15.28 17.66
CA GLU A 759 -20.28 -15.81 18.53
C GLU A 759 -21.61 -15.06 18.27
N LYS A 760 -22.77 -15.77 18.32
CA LYS A 760 -24.09 -15.17 17.95
C LYS A 760 -24.71 -14.34 19.06
N ASP A 761 -24.46 -14.76 20.29
CA ASP A 761 -25.01 -14.28 21.55
C ASP A 761 -24.26 -13.06 22.10
N ILE A 762 -23.34 -12.49 21.31
CA ILE A 762 -22.72 -11.20 21.65
C ILE A 762 -23.75 -10.09 21.48
N ASN A 763 -23.96 -9.32 22.55
CA ASN A 763 -24.88 -8.17 22.54
C ASN A 763 -24.17 -6.83 22.59
N LYS A 764 -22.98 -6.75 23.21
CA LYS A 764 -22.25 -5.50 23.31
C LYS A 764 -20.73 -5.68 23.42
N TYR A 765 -20.02 -4.58 23.21
CA TYR A 765 -18.59 -4.45 23.51
C TYR A 765 -18.37 -3.34 24.51
N ASN A 766 -17.56 -3.59 25.53
CA ASN A 766 -17.12 -2.54 26.44
C ASN A 766 -15.75 -2.03 25.97
N VAL A 767 -15.66 -0.71 25.77
CA VAL A 767 -14.44 0.00 25.40
C VAL A 767 -13.88 0.67 26.65
N TYR A 768 -12.60 0.43 26.92
CA TYR A 768 -11.89 0.97 28.07
C TYR A 768 -10.78 1.91 27.62
N ARG A 769 -10.56 2.99 28.37
CA ARG A 769 -9.56 4.02 28.07
C ARG A 769 -8.78 4.42 29.33
N SER A 770 -7.48 4.59 29.20
CA SER A 770 -6.61 5.16 30.23
C SER A 770 -5.53 6.06 29.63
N THR A 771 -4.95 6.96 30.41
CA THR A 771 -3.70 7.66 30.05
C THR A 771 -2.45 6.95 30.58
N GLU A 772 -2.64 5.89 31.38
CA GLU A 772 -1.57 5.03 31.88
C GLU A 772 -1.44 3.77 31.03
N LYS A 773 -0.20 3.45 30.66
CA LYS A 773 0.14 2.20 29.97
C LYS A 773 -0.12 1.00 30.88
N ASP A 774 -0.46 -0.14 30.28
CA ASP A 774 -0.67 -1.42 30.96
C ASP A 774 -1.78 -1.37 32.04
N PHE A 775 -2.72 -0.41 31.92
CA PHE A 775 -3.79 -0.21 32.89
C PHE A 775 -4.68 -1.45 33.07
N VAL A 776 -5.21 -1.65 34.27
CA VAL A 776 -6.18 -2.73 34.55
C VAL A 776 -7.60 -2.20 34.32
N PRO A 777 -8.37 -2.76 33.37
CA PRO A 777 -9.76 -2.37 33.13
C PRO A 777 -10.63 -2.54 34.39
N ASN A 778 -11.45 -1.54 34.69
CA ASN A 778 -12.38 -1.51 35.81
C ASN A 778 -13.56 -0.56 35.50
N LYS A 779 -14.50 -0.36 36.43
CA LYS A 779 -15.70 0.45 36.16
C LYS A 779 -15.42 1.94 35.93
N THR A 780 -14.33 2.50 36.45
CA THR A 780 -14.03 3.94 36.35
C THR A 780 -13.36 4.32 35.03
N ASN A 781 -12.91 3.34 34.25
CA ASN A 781 -12.23 3.56 32.97
C ASN A 781 -12.97 2.96 31.77
N ILE A 782 -14.26 2.62 31.95
CA ILE A 782 -15.17 2.34 30.83
C ILE A 782 -15.43 3.66 30.11
N LEU A 783 -15.06 3.71 28.83
CA LEU A 783 -15.35 4.82 27.94
C LEU A 783 -16.75 4.69 27.35
N ALA A 784 -17.09 3.50 26.84
CA ALA A 784 -18.38 3.26 26.19
C ALA A 784 -18.81 1.79 26.22
N GLU A 785 -20.13 1.58 26.10
CA GLU A 785 -20.74 0.28 25.83
C GLU A 785 -21.41 0.32 24.45
N MET A 786 -20.87 -0.45 23.51
CA MET A 786 -21.37 -0.51 22.12
C MET A 786 -22.44 -1.60 22.01
N ASP A 787 -23.71 -1.24 21.98
CA ASP A 787 -24.81 -2.17 21.68
C ASP A 787 -24.78 -2.59 20.21
N VAL A 788 -24.43 -3.84 19.95
CA VAL A 788 -24.26 -4.38 18.60
C VAL A 788 -25.50 -5.13 18.07
N THR A 789 -26.58 -5.15 18.85
CA THR A 789 -27.88 -5.74 18.44
C THR A 789 -28.73 -4.77 17.62
N LYS A 790 -28.38 -3.48 17.64
CA LYS A 790 -29.03 -2.44 16.85
C LYS A 790 -28.88 -2.73 15.35
N THR A 791 -30.00 -2.62 14.63
CA THR A 791 -30.08 -2.77 13.18
C THR A 791 -29.86 -1.45 12.48
N PHE A 792 -29.07 -1.47 11.41
CA PHE A 792 -28.78 -0.34 10.55
C PHE A 792 -29.20 -0.66 9.12
N GLU A 793 -29.91 0.28 8.50
CA GLU A 793 -30.19 0.26 7.07
C GLU A 793 -29.00 0.88 6.34
N HIS A 794 -28.43 0.17 5.38
CA HIS A 794 -27.36 0.69 4.51
C HIS A 794 -27.66 0.34 3.06
N VAL A 795 -27.12 1.14 2.14
CA VAL A 795 -27.15 0.85 0.72
C VAL A 795 -25.92 -0.02 0.40
N THR A 796 -26.10 -1.09 -0.36
CA THR A 796 -24.98 -1.92 -0.81
C THR A 796 -23.97 -1.08 -1.60
N PRO A 797 -22.69 -1.45 -1.66
CA PRO A 797 -21.59 -0.62 -2.16
C PRO A 797 -21.80 -0.01 -3.56
N HIS A 798 -22.61 -0.65 -4.40
CA HIS A 798 -22.93 -0.20 -5.76
C HIS A 798 -24.36 0.35 -5.92
N GLY A 799 -25.04 0.72 -4.83
CA GLY A 799 -26.38 1.31 -4.92
C GLY A 799 -27.52 0.31 -5.21
N PHE A 800 -27.20 -0.96 -5.48
CA PHE A 800 -28.16 -1.91 -6.04
C PHE A 800 -29.25 -2.40 -5.08
N ALA A 801 -29.02 -2.36 -3.76
CA ALA A 801 -29.99 -2.79 -2.77
C ALA A 801 -29.85 -2.04 -1.44
N LYS A 802 -30.96 -1.90 -0.72
CA LYS A 802 -30.93 -1.55 0.70
C LYS A 802 -30.91 -2.82 1.53
N ALA A 803 -30.03 -2.88 2.51
CA ALA A 803 -29.91 -4.00 3.43
C ALA A 803 -30.01 -3.52 4.88
N THR A 804 -30.84 -4.20 5.66
CA THR A 804 -30.94 -3.99 7.12
C THR A 804 -30.15 -5.08 7.81
N ARG A 805 -29.14 -4.71 8.60
CA ARG A 805 -28.24 -5.66 9.30
C ARG A 805 -27.93 -5.18 10.71
N GLN A 806 -27.70 -6.10 11.63
CA GLN A 806 -27.21 -5.76 12.98
C GLN A 806 -25.71 -5.40 12.93
N LEU A 807 -25.23 -4.54 13.84
CA LEU A 807 -23.80 -4.23 13.97
C LEU A 807 -22.94 -5.51 14.13
N LYS A 808 -23.44 -6.52 14.86
CA LYS A 808 -22.75 -7.80 15.05
C LYS A 808 -22.64 -8.66 13.78
N GLU A 809 -23.32 -8.32 12.70
CA GLU A 809 -23.25 -9.04 11.41
C GLU A 809 -22.13 -8.51 10.51
N TYR A 810 -21.49 -7.40 10.87
CA TYR A 810 -20.34 -6.87 10.15
C TYR A 810 -19.06 -7.62 10.54
N ASN A 811 -18.12 -7.70 9.61
CA ASN A 811 -16.83 -8.35 9.86
C ASN A 811 -15.85 -7.50 10.68
N ARG A 812 -16.16 -6.23 10.94
CA ARG A 812 -15.38 -5.27 11.72
C ARG A 812 -16.34 -4.29 12.40
N LEU A 813 -15.92 -3.78 13.54
CA LEU A 813 -16.57 -2.72 14.27
C LEU A 813 -15.64 -1.52 14.37
N LEU A 814 -16.26 -0.34 14.43
CA LEU A 814 -15.61 0.94 14.59
C LEU A 814 -16.24 1.68 15.76
N PHE A 815 -15.40 2.26 16.60
CA PHE A 815 -15.75 3.16 17.68
C PHE A 815 -14.94 4.46 17.55
N VAL A 816 -15.56 5.59 17.84
CA VAL A 816 -14.90 6.91 17.79
C VAL A 816 -14.85 7.51 19.19
N ASP A 817 -13.65 7.88 19.63
CA ASP A 817 -13.40 8.61 20.87
C ASP A 817 -13.14 10.09 20.59
N GLU A 818 -14.15 10.92 20.82
CA GLU A 818 -14.11 12.38 20.60
C GLU A 818 -13.70 13.16 21.86
N ASP A 819 -13.75 12.53 23.04
CA ASP A 819 -13.43 13.17 24.32
C ASP A 819 -11.91 13.09 24.58
N ILE A 820 -11.14 13.72 23.70
CA ILE A 820 -9.69 13.64 23.71
C ILE A 820 -9.02 14.99 23.96
N GLN A 821 -7.94 14.97 24.74
CA GLN A 821 -7.10 16.13 25.01
C GLN A 821 -5.90 16.15 24.06
N PRO A 822 -5.40 17.33 23.62
CA PRO A 822 -4.19 17.42 22.80
C PRO A 822 -2.95 16.80 23.47
N PHE A 823 -2.03 16.27 22.66
CA PHE A 823 -0.76 15.66 23.11
C PHE A 823 -0.87 14.57 24.18
N THR A 824 -2.06 14.02 24.36
CA THR A 824 -2.33 13.00 25.36
C THR A 824 -2.23 11.64 24.70
N THR A 825 -1.53 10.72 25.35
CA THR A 825 -1.50 9.32 24.92
C THR A 825 -2.59 8.56 25.62
N TYR A 826 -3.54 8.05 24.84
CA TYR A 826 -4.61 7.20 25.33
C TYR A 826 -4.30 5.74 25.01
N TYR A 827 -4.52 4.87 25.99
CA TYR A 827 -4.41 3.42 25.91
C TYR A 827 -5.80 2.80 25.93
N TYR A 828 -6.06 1.87 25.02
CA TYR A 828 -7.38 1.25 24.84
C TYR A 828 -7.34 -0.27 24.97
N LYS A 829 -8.41 -0.81 25.56
CA LYS A 829 -8.73 -2.23 25.57
C LYS A 829 -10.22 -2.40 25.26
N VAL A 830 -10.56 -3.45 24.51
CA VAL A 830 -11.94 -3.79 24.15
C VAL A 830 -12.23 -5.23 24.58
N VAL A 831 -13.47 -5.48 25.02
CA VAL A 831 -13.93 -6.82 25.40
C VAL A 831 -15.36 -7.05 24.91
N ALA A 832 -15.66 -8.27 24.51
CA ALA A 832 -17.00 -8.70 24.13
C ALA A 832 -17.81 -9.13 25.37
N VAL A 833 -19.11 -8.88 25.34
CA VAL A 833 -20.08 -9.28 26.37
C VAL A 833 -21.25 -10.00 25.70
N ASP A 834 -21.65 -11.13 26.28
CA ASP A 834 -22.78 -11.94 25.78
C ASP A 834 -24.14 -11.53 26.38
N ASP A 835 -25.19 -12.18 25.89
CA ASP A 835 -26.58 -12.06 26.37
C ASP A 835 -26.77 -12.42 27.85
N ALA A 836 -25.87 -13.25 28.41
CA ALA A 836 -25.85 -13.60 29.82
C ALA A 836 -25.07 -12.60 30.70
N GLY A 837 -24.43 -11.60 30.10
CA GLY A 837 -23.59 -10.61 30.78
C GLY A 837 -22.19 -11.11 31.13
N GLN A 838 -21.75 -12.24 30.59
CA GLN A 838 -20.38 -12.72 30.77
C GLN A 838 -19.41 -11.84 29.98
N ILE A 839 -18.30 -11.50 30.62
CA ILE A 839 -17.22 -10.69 30.03
C ILE A 839 -16.13 -11.65 29.55
N GLY A 840 -15.77 -11.52 28.26
CA GLY A 840 -14.68 -12.27 27.65
C GLY A 840 -13.28 -11.81 28.08
N ASP A 841 -12.26 -12.25 27.34
CA ASP A 841 -10.89 -11.78 27.52
C ASP A 841 -10.65 -10.44 26.82
N PHE A 842 -9.89 -9.55 27.47
CA PHE A 842 -9.52 -8.26 26.89
C PHE A 842 -8.64 -8.40 25.65
N SER A 843 -8.87 -7.52 24.67
CA SER A 843 -7.99 -7.31 23.53
C SER A 843 -6.54 -7.06 23.95
N ARG A 844 -5.62 -7.10 22.98
CA ARG A 844 -4.32 -6.45 23.17
C ARG A 844 -4.54 -4.95 23.43
N GLU A 845 -3.71 -4.36 24.28
CA GLU A 845 -3.65 -2.91 24.47
C GLU A 845 -3.10 -2.23 23.20
N VAL A 846 -3.77 -1.17 22.78
CA VAL A 846 -3.30 -0.25 21.75
C VAL A 846 -3.24 1.16 22.30
N HIS A 847 -2.52 2.05 21.63
CA HIS A 847 -2.44 3.43 22.05
C HIS A 847 -2.32 4.37 20.87
N THR A 848 -2.81 5.58 21.06
CA THR A 848 -2.67 6.69 20.13
C THR A 848 -2.33 7.95 20.92
N THR A 849 -1.31 8.66 20.46
CA THR A 849 -1.00 10.00 20.95
C THR A 849 -1.71 11.02 20.06
N THR A 850 -2.52 11.87 20.68
CA THR A 850 -3.30 12.89 19.98
C THR A 850 -2.43 14.05 19.50
N GLY A 851 -2.87 14.69 18.42
CA GLY A 851 -2.21 15.86 17.83
C GLY A 851 -2.81 17.18 18.33
N ILE A 852 -2.64 18.22 17.54
CA ILE A 852 -3.31 19.52 17.70
C ILE A 852 -4.21 19.75 16.49
N ALA A 853 -5.46 20.11 16.72
CA ALA A 853 -6.42 20.52 15.71
C ALA A 853 -6.03 21.89 15.11
N ASN A 854 -6.43 22.12 13.85
CA ASN A 854 -6.24 23.42 13.21
C ASN A 854 -7.09 24.51 13.88
N LEU A 855 -6.58 25.74 13.88
CA LEU A 855 -7.37 26.91 14.23
C LEU A 855 -8.62 27.01 13.34
N ILE A 856 -9.70 27.53 13.89
CA ILE A 856 -10.88 27.85 13.11
C ILE A 856 -10.83 29.34 12.82
N LEU A 857 -10.96 29.70 11.54
CA LEU A 857 -11.06 31.09 11.10
C LEU A 857 -12.54 31.42 10.85
N VAL A 858 -13.09 32.35 11.64
CA VAL A 858 -14.51 32.69 11.66
C VAL A 858 -14.75 33.96 10.86
N GLY A 859 -15.80 33.93 10.03
CA GLY A 859 -16.16 34.98 9.07
C GLY A 859 -16.32 34.41 7.65
N ALA A 860 -17.43 34.70 7.00
CA ALA A 860 -17.63 34.35 5.59
C ALA A 860 -16.76 35.21 4.66
N SER A 861 -16.34 34.62 3.55
CA SER A 861 -15.29 35.16 2.68
C SER A 861 -15.68 36.46 1.98
N GLY A 862 -16.95 36.69 1.64
CA GLY A 862 -17.43 37.93 1.02
C GLY A 862 -17.93 38.98 2.02
N PHE A 863 -17.66 40.27 1.78
CA PHE A 863 -18.17 41.39 2.58
C PHE A 863 -18.27 42.71 1.77
N ARG A 864 -19.09 43.68 2.21
CA ARG A 864 -19.34 44.94 1.45
C ARG A 864 -18.48 46.12 1.88
N GLU A 865 -18.50 46.51 3.15
CA GLU A 865 -17.75 47.67 3.64
C GLU A 865 -16.57 47.23 4.50
N SER A 866 -16.87 46.62 5.65
CA SER A 866 -15.93 45.93 6.52
C SER A 866 -16.52 44.60 6.98
N ARG A 867 -15.67 43.75 7.56
CA ARG A 867 -16.07 42.52 8.25
C ARG A 867 -15.15 42.24 9.42
N GLU A 868 -15.75 41.84 10.52
CA GLU A 868 -15.01 41.26 11.64
C GLU A 868 -14.61 39.81 11.33
N VAL A 869 -13.35 39.49 11.59
CA VAL A 869 -12.75 38.17 11.48
C VAL A 869 -12.16 37.79 12.84
N SER A 870 -12.33 36.54 13.24
CA SER A 870 -11.78 36.02 14.50
C SER A 870 -11.18 34.63 14.32
N PHE A 871 -10.27 34.27 15.22
CA PHE A 871 -9.76 32.91 15.35
C PHE A 871 -10.37 32.24 16.58
N GLU A 872 -10.70 30.96 16.45
CA GLU A 872 -11.05 30.08 17.56
C GLU A 872 -10.01 28.96 17.68
N ASN A 873 -9.62 28.65 18.91
CA ASN A 873 -8.70 27.56 19.23
C ASN A 873 -9.48 26.33 19.71
N PRO A 874 -9.72 25.31 18.87
CA PRO A 874 -10.47 24.13 19.27
C PRO A 874 -9.69 23.21 20.24
N ASN A 875 -8.41 23.50 20.49
CA ASN A 875 -7.55 22.68 21.35
C ASN A 875 -7.65 23.03 22.83
N ASN A 876 -8.34 24.13 23.18
CA ASN A 876 -8.51 24.60 24.55
C ASN A 876 -7.19 24.70 25.35
N ASN A 877 -6.09 25.07 24.68
CA ASN A 877 -4.78 25.34 25.28
C ASN A 877 -4.48 26.84 25.30
N ASP A 878 -3.44 27.23 26.04
CA ASP A 878 -3.01 28.62 26.25
C ASP A 878 -1.96 29.11 25.24
N TRP A 879 -1.83 28.43 24.09
CA TRP A 879 -0.82 28.74 23.08
C TRP A 879 -1.14 30.04 22.34
N GLU A 880 -0.10 30.76 21.91
CA GLU A 880 -0.26 32.02 21.20
C GLU A 880 -0.78 31.78 19.78
N ILE A 881 -1.76 32.58 19.34
CA ILE A 881 -2.19 32.60 17.94
C ILE A 881 -1.43 33.70 17.21
N ARG A 882 -0.67 33.36 16.17
CA ARG A 882 0.00 34.31 15.28
C ARG A 882 -0.59 34.25 13.89
N TYR A 883 -0.71 35.39 13.20
CA TYR A 883 -1.32 35.44 11.88
C TYR A 883 -0.65 36.43 10.91
N THR A 884 -0.89 36.22 9.62
CA THR A 884 -0.48 37.07 8.48
C THR A 884 -1.70 37.45 7.65
N LYS A 885 -1.60 38.52 6.86
CA LYS A 885 -2.68 39.04 5.98
C LYS A 885 -2.33 38.95 4.49
N ASP A 886 -1.21 38.31 4.16
CA ASP A 886 -0.72 38.11 2.80
C ASP A 886 -0.73 36.62 2.36
N GLY A 887 -1.24 35.73 3.22
CA GLY A 887 -1.28 34.29 2.98
C GLY A 887 0.02 33.54 3.33
N SER A 888 1.09 34.22 3.73
CA SER A 888 2.34 33.55 4.15
C SER A 888 2.18 32.77 5.46
N LEU A 889 3.00 31.73 5.70
CA LEU A 889 2.95 30.98 6.95
C LEU A 889 3.42 31.85 8.13
N PRO A 890 2.65 31.94 9.24
CA PRO A 890 3.04 32.68 10.42
C PRO A 890 4.33 32.13 11.04
N THR A 891 5.10 33.02 11.67
CA THR A 891 6.27 32.72 12.50
C THR A 891 6.08 33.32 13.89
N THR A 892 6.99 33.06 14.83
CA THR A 892 7.00 33.71 16.16
C THR A 892 7.10 35.23 16.09
N ASN A 893 7.55 35.78 14.95
CA ASN A 893 7.61 37.22 14.68
C ASN A 893 6.35 37.78 13.98
N SER A 894 5.39 36.93 13.59
CA SER A 894 4.13 37.38 12.99
C SER A 894 3.20 38.02 14.01
N THR A 895 2.16 38.70 13.52
CA THR A 895 1.22 39.47 14.35
C THR A 895 0.53 38.57 15.38
N LEU A 896 0.60 38.96 16.66
CA LEU A 896 -0.12 38.29 17.74
C LEU A 896 -1.62 38.60 17.65
N TYR A 897 -2.45 37.57 17.72
CA TYR A 897 -3.89 37.70 17.81
C TYR A 897 -4.29 37.98 19.27
N THR A 898 -4.93 39.13 19.49
CA THR A 898 -5.40 39.58 20.82
C THR A 898 -6.94 39.64 20.92
N GLY A 899 -7.64 39.36 19.82
CA GLY A 899 -9.09 39.42 19.71
C GLY A 899 -9.55 39.63 18.26
N PRO A 900 -10.86 39.59 18.00
CA PRO A 900 -11.42 39.84 16.67
C PRO A 900 -10.91 41.14 16.04
N PHE A 901 -10.73 41.16 14.72
CA PHE A 901 -10.24 42.32 14.00
C PHE A 901 -11.01 42.55 12.70
N GLU A 902 -11.07 43.81 12.26
CA GLU A 902 -11.76 44.16 11.01
C GLU A 902 -10.86 44.03 9.77
N ILE A 903 -11.51 43.67 8.66
CA ILE A 903 -10.99 43.74 7.29
C ILE A 903 -11.92 44.61 6.45
N ASN A 904 -11.37 45.39 5.52
CA ASN A 904 -12.13 46.33 4.69
C ASN A 904 -11.72 46.32 3.20
N GLN A 905 -10.86 45.37 2.82
CA GLN A 905 -10.33 45.13 1.47
C GLN A 905 -9.98 43.64 1.32
N ASP A 906 -9.75 43.20 0.09
CA ASP A 906 -9.34 41.82 -0.22
C ASP A 906 -8.09 41.42 0.58
N VAL A 907 -8.11 40.24 1.20
CA VAL A 907 -7.05 39.79 2.09
C VAL A 907 -6.97 38.26 2.16
N MET A 908 -5.76 37.73 2.26
CA MET A 908 -5.51 36.29 2.51
C MET A 908 -4.98 36.13 3.92
N ILE A 909 -5.75 35.52 4.82
CA ILE A 909 -5.40 35.39 6.22
C ILE A 909 -4.89 33.99 6.51
N THR A 910 -3.66 33.87 7.03
CA THR A 910 -3.12 32.61 7.58
C THR A 910 -2.90 32.76 9.08
N GLY A 911 -3.36 31.81 9.90
CA GLY A 911 -3.14 31.78 11.35
C GLY A 911 -2.49 30.47 11.80
N SER A 912 -1.71 30.48 12.89
CA SER A 912 -1.10 29.28 13.50
C SER A 912 -0.94 29.45 15.02
N LEU A 913 -0.98 28.33 15.76
CA LEU A 913 -0.74 28.21 17.19
C LEU A 913 0.76 28.01 17.48
N PHE A 914 1.29 28.72 18.47
CA PHE A 914 2.68 28.62 18.91
C PHE A 914 2.74 28.24 20.38
N GLU A 915 3.35 27.07 20.66
CA GLU A 915 3.66 26.64 22.02
C GLU A 915 4.73 27.55 22.63
N ILE A 916 4.55 27.91 23.90
CA ILE A 916 5.49 28.75 24.64
C ILE A 916 6.90 28.15 24.57
N GLY A 917 7.85 28.91 24.01
CA GLY A 917 9.25 28.50 23.88
C GLY A 917 9.58 27.70 22.61
N THR A 918 8.65 27.58 21.66
CA THR A 918 8.89 26.93 20.36
C THR A 918 8.72 27.91 19.19
N ASP A 919 9.50 27.73 18.13
CA ASP A 919 9.38 28.53 16.89
C ASP A 919 8.50 27.86 15.82
N ILE A 920 7.81 26.76 16.16
CA ILE A 920 7.05 25.95 15.21
C ILE A 920 5.57 26.26 15.35
N GLY A 921 5.02 26.97 14.36
CA GLY A 921 3.57 27.14 14.22
C GLY A 921 2.88 25.81 13.93
N ARG A 922 1.82 25.50 14.66
CA ARG A 922 0.98 24.31 14.48
C ARG A 922 -0.49 24.70 14.36
N GLY A 923 -1.35 23.74 14.00
CA GLY A 923 -2.79 23.99 13.89
C GLY A 923 -3.11 25.13 12.92
N THR A 924 -2.52 25.11 11.73
CA THR A 924 -2.56 26.23 10.79
C THR A 924 -3.90 26.30 10.03
N VAL A 925 -4.42 27.50 9.84
CA VAL A 925 -5.60 27.77 9.00
C VAL A 925 -5.30 28.88 8.00
N HIS A 926 -5.89 28.82 6.81
CA HIS A 926 -5.73 29.85 5.77
C HIS A 926 -7.06 30.06 5.02
N ARG A 927 -7.47 31.33 4.83
CA ARG A 927 -8.68 31.67 4.07
C ARG A 927 -8.56 33.03 3.38
N GLY A 928 -9.08 33.12 2.16
CA GLY A 928 -9.26 34.38 1.44
C GLY A 928 -10.58 35.07 1.74
N PHE A 929 -10.54 36.40 1.80
CA PHE A 929 -11.70 37.27 1.95
C PHE A 929 -11.68 38.33 0.85
N GLN A 930 -12.86 38.64 0.29
CA GLN A 930 -13.03 39.54 -0.85
C GLN A 930 -14.15 40.55 -0.62
N LYS A 931 -13.93 41.78 -1.08
CA LYS A 931 -14.89 42.89 -1.00
C LYS A 931 -15.78 42.91 -2.23
N VAL A 932 -17.09 42.83 -2.02
CA VAL A 932 -18.12 42.79 -3.06
C VAL A 932 -18.43 44.19 -3.60
N LYS A 933 -18.69 44.33 -4.91
CA LYS A 933 -19.06 45.60 -5.56
C LYS A 933 -20.48 46.04 -5.16
N ASN A 934 -20.72 47.36 -5.06
CA ASN A 934 -22.02 47.93 -4.67
C ASN A 934 -22.99 48.07 -5.86
N PHE A 935 -23.43 46.95 -6.41
CA PHE A 935 -24.42 46.91 -7.50
C PHE A 935 -25.80 46.49 -6.97
N GLU A 936 -26.84 46.81 -7.74
CA GLU A 936 -28.19 46.27 -7.53
C GLU A 936 -28.64 45.49 -8.75
N VAL A 937 -29.37 44.40 -8.55
CA VAL A 937 -29.90 43.57 -9.64
C VAL A 937 -31.40 43.43 -9.50
N SER A 938 -32.07 43.51 -10.65
CA SER A 938 -33.51 43.32 -10.80
C SER A 938 -33.76 42.20 -11.79
N TYR A 939 -34.77 41.37 -11.50
CA TYR A 939 -35.08 40.17 -12.26
C TYR A 939 -36.37 40.38 -13.03
N VAL A 940 -36.30 40.23 -14.35
CA VAL A 940 -37.51 40.12 -15.20
C VAL A 940 -38.05 38.70 -15.10
N THR A 941 -37.15 37.70 -15.18
CA THR A 941 -37.46 36.31 -14.86
C THR A 941 -36.81 35.94 -13.53
N LYS A 942 -37.60 35.54 -12.54
CA LYS A 942 -37.07 35.05 -11.27
C LYS A 942 -36.54 33.63 -11.43
N TYR A 943 -35.45 33.36 -10.72
CA TYR A 943 -34.86 32.05 -10.54
C TYR A 943 -35.77 31.11 -9.74
N ASP A 944 -35.47 29.82 -9.77
CA ASP A 944 -36.20 28.79 -9.04
C ASP A 944 -35.93 28.86 -7.52
N GLU A 945 -36.98 28.74 -6.69
CA GLU A 945 -36.87 28.84 -5.22
C GLU A 945 -35.96 27.78 -4.59
N LYS A 946 -35.84 26.59 -5.21
CA LYS A 946 -34.94 25.53 -4.75
C LYS A 946 -33.48 25.90 -5.00
N TRP A 947 -33.21 26.62 -6.09
CA TRP A 947 -31.87 26.98 -6.55
C TRP A 947 -31.71 28.50 -6.57
N LYS A 948 -31.97 29.14 -5.43
CA LYS A 948 -31.90 30.60 -5.29
C LYS A 948 -30.54 31.16 -4.90
N SER A 949 -29.65 30.30 -4.41
CA SER A 949 -28.38 30.72 -3.79
C SER A 949 -28.58 31.81 -2.73
N SER A 950 -27.80 32.90 -2.75
CA SER A 950 -27.96 34.07 -1.87
C SER A 950 -29.16 34.96 -2.23
N GLY A 951 -30.07 34.44 -3.07
CA GLY A 951 -31.30 35.08 -3.50
C GLY A 951 -31.01 36.15 -4.54
N ASP A 952 -31.57 37.34 -4.32
CA ASP A 952 -31.50 38.42 -5.31
C ASP A 952 -30.07 38.87 -5.58
N PHE A 953 -29.14 38.65 -4.66
CA PHE A 953 -27.76 39.13 -4.80
C PHE A 953 -26.80 38.15 -5.49
N ALA A 954 -27.22 36.90 -5.75
CA ALA A 954 -26.31 35.83 -6.19
C ALA A 954 -25.45 36.22 -7.40
N LEU A 955 -26.06 36.83 -8.42
CA LEU A 955 -25.34 37.16 -9.66
C LEU A 955 -24.32 38.32 -9.54
N ILE A 956 -24.22 38.95 -8.37
CA ILE A 956 -23.35 40.12 -8.12
C ILE A 956 -22.64 40.06 -6.76
N ASP A 957 -22.68 38.92 -6.06
CA ASP A 957 -22.12 38.78 -4.71
C ASP A 957 -20.66 38.28 -4.70
N ASN A 958 -20.10 38.02 -5.90
CA ASN A 958 -18.77 37.48 -6.12
C ASN A 958 -18.56 36.04 -5.60
N TYR A 959 -19.64 35.30 -5.27
CA TYR A 959 -19.58 33.89 -4.90
C TYR A 959 -19.79 32.98 -6.11
N ARG A 960 -18.69 32.38 -6.56
CA ARG A 960 -18.72 31.40 -7.64
C ARG A 960 -19.31 30.06 -7.19
N GLY A 961 -20.12 29.47 -8.04
CA GLY A 961 -20.47 28.06 -8.04
C GLY A 961 -19.28 27.20 -8.43
N ASN A 962 -19.30 25.94 -8.00
CA ASN A 962 -18.32 24.92 -8.37
C ASN A 962 -18.92 23.95 -9.42
N LEU A 963 -18.15 22.96 -9.86
CA LEU A 963 -18.62 22.00 -10.88
C LEU A 963 -19.76 21.07 -10.42
N THR A 964 -20.10 21.07 -9.12
CA THR A 964 -21.22 20.33 -8.55
C THR A 964 -22.44 21.23 -8.34
N LEU A 965 -23.63 20.65 -8.44
CA LEU A 965 -24.87 21.35 -8.09
C LEU A 965 -24.88 21.65 -6.58
N GLY A 966 -25.12 22.91 -6.19
CA GLY A 966 -25.04 23.33 -4.79
C GLY A 966 -25.55 24.75 -4.54
N ASN A 967 -25.34 25.27 -3.33
CA ASN A 967 -25.93 26.51 -2.81
C ASN A 967 -25.42 27.82 -3.44
N ASN A 968 -24.48 27.75 -4.39
CA ASN A 968 -23.89 28.93 -5.04
C ASN A 968 -24.37 29.12 -6.49
N TRP A 969 -25.26 28.26 -6.97
CA TRP A 969 -25.83 28.39 -8.31
C TRP A 969 -27.25 28.91 -8.24
N GLN A 970 -27.57 29.82 -9.15
CA GLN A 970 -28.92 30.27 -9.39
C GLN A 970 -29.50 29.56 -10.62
N GLY A 971 -30.62 28.86 -10.42
CA GLY A 971 -31.19 27.95 -11.43
C GLY A 971 -32.42 28.51 -12.12
N PHE A 972 -32.49 28.31 -13.44
CA PHE A 972 -33.65 28.60 -14.28
C PHE A 972 -34.07 27.32 -15.02
N GLU A 973 -35.21 26.71 -14.65
CA GLU A 973 -35.75 25.51 -15.31
C GLU A 973 -36.64 25.93 -16.48
N VAL A 974 -36.30 25.52 -17.71
CA VAL A 974 -37.00 25.88 -18.96
C VAL A 974 -36.97 27.37 -19.32
N ASN A 975 -37.05 28.26 -18.33
CA ASN A 975 -37.10 29.71 -18.49
C ASN A 975 -35.71 30.29 -18.78
N ASP A 976 -35.71 31.42 -19.50
CA ASP A 976 -34.53 32.22 -19.80
C ASP A 976 -34.11 33.08 -18.59
N MET A 977 -32.81 33.37 -18.49
CA MET A 977 -32.34 34.40 -17.54
C MET A 977 -32.48 35.78 -18.19
N ASP A 978 -33.15 36.71 -17.50
CA ASP A 978 -33.29 38.10 -17.92
C ASP A 978 -33.21 39.01 -16.70
N VAL A 979 -32.06 39.69 -16.57
CA VAL A 979 -31.73 40.50 -15.39
C VAL A 979 -31.13 41.84 -15.77
N THR A 980 -31.42 42.87 -14.98
CA THR A 980 -30.86 44.22 -15.13
C THR A 980 -30.07 44.61 -13.89
N ILE A 981 -28.80 45.00 -14.09
CA ILE A 981 -27.86 45.41 -13.06
C ILE A 981 -27.70 46.94 -13.11
N ASP A 982 -27.98 47.63 -12.00
CA ASP A 982 -27.67 49.04 -11.77
C ASP A 982 -26.26 49.17 -11.16
N LEU A 983 -25.34 49.77 -11.91
CA LEU A 983 -23.97 50.04 -11.48
C LEU A 983 -23.86 51.21 -10.49
N LYS A 984 -25.00 51.85 -10.15
CA LYS A 984 -25.16 53.04 -9.29
C LYS A 984 -24.59 54.34 -9.83
N LYS A 985 -23.61 54.27 -10.72
CA LYS A 985 -23.03 55.40 -11.43
C LYS A 985 -22.69 55.02 -12.87
N ALA A 986 -22.68 56.01 -13.75
CA ALA A 986 -22.20 55.85 -15.11
C ALA A 986 -20.74 55.34 -15.11
N THR A 987 -20.51 54.23 -15.80
CA THR A 987 -19.26 53.48 -15.81
C THR A 987 -18.96 53.05 -17.24
N ASP A 988 -17.70 53.14 -17.65
CA ASP A 988 -17.24 52.61 -18.94
C ASP A 988 -17.22 51.07 -18.87
N VAL A 989 -17.99 50.42 -19.75
CA VAL A 989 -18.09 48.96 -19.84
C VAL A 989 -17.67 48.52 -21.24
N GLN A 990 -16.84 47.49 -21.32
CA GLN A 990 -16.35 46.92 -22.58
C GLN A 990 -16.61 45.42 -22.70
N SER A 991 -16.94 44.76 -21.59
CA SER A 991 -17.37 43.37 -21.64
C SER A 991 -18.23 42.97 -20.46
N VAL A 992 -19.11 42.01 -20.69
CA VAL A 992 -19.90 41.35 -19.66
C VAL A 992 -19.77 39.86 -19.84
N ALA A 993 -19.44 39.15 -18.76
CA ALA A 993 -19.33 37.70 -18.76
C ALA A 993 -20.37 37.08 -17.83
N VAL A 994 -21.03 36.04 -18.31
CA VAL A 994 -21.99 35.25 -17.52
C VAL A 994 -21.33 33.92 -17.20
N SER A 995 -21.15 33.65 -15.92
CA SER A 995 -20.54 32.40 -15.47
C SER A 995 -21.62 31.33 -15.39
N CYS A 996 -21.50 30.31 -16.23
CA CYS A 996 -22.51 29.26 -16.38
C CYS A 996 -21.93 27.88 -16.05
N LEU A 997 -22.79 26.98 -15.57
CA LEU A 997 -22.50 25.55 -15.45
C LEU A 997 -23.07 24.78 -16.65
N GLN A 998 -22.33 23.78 -17.12
CA GLN A 998 -22.84 22.70 -17.95
C GLN A 998 -22.57 21.38 -17.22
N ASN A 999 -23.62 20.60 -16.97
CA ASN A 999 -23.53 19.28 -16.34
C ASN A 999 -24.65 18.37 -16.84
N PHE A 1000 -24.31 17.48 -17.78
CA PHE A 1000 -25.26 16.60 -18.47
C PHE A 1000 -25.91 15.56 -17.56
N GLY A 1001 -25.16 15.04 -16.60
CA GLY A 1001 -25.65 14.07 -15.61
C GLY A 1001 -26.78 14.61 -14.75
N THR A 1002 -26.93 15.94 -14.70
CA THR A 1002 -27.93 16.63 -13.90
C THR A 1002 -28.77 17.62 -14.73
N TRP A 1003 -28.83 17.43 -16.05
CA TRP A 1003 -29.68 18.17 -16.98
C TRP A 1003 -29.40 19.69 -17.06
N VAL A 1004 -28.17 20.13 -16.77
CA VAL A 1004 -27.76 21.54 -16.82
C VAL A 1004 -27.01 21.83 -18.11
N PHE A 1005 -27.43 22.86 -18.84
CA PHE A 1005 -26.89 23.22 -20.14
C PHE A 1005 -26.48 24.69 -20.19
N PHE A 1006 -25.47 25.00 -21.01
CA PHE A 1006 -25.20 26.37 -21.39
C PHE A 1006 -26.37 26.98 -22.17
N PRO A 1007 -26.57 28.31 -22.09
CA PRO A 1007 -27.63 28.99 -22.82
C PRO A 1007 -27.35 28.96 -24.32
N ASN A 1008 -28.35 28.92 -25.19
CA ASN A 1008 -28.16 28.98 -26.65
C ASN A 1008 -27.34 30.22 -27.07
N TYR A 1009 -27.65 31.36 -26.47
CA TYR A 1009 -26.90 32.60 -26.66
C TYR A 1009 -26.99 33.48 -25.41
N ILE A 1010 -26.05 34.42 -25.30
CA ILE A 1010 -26.09 35.50 -24.34
C ILE A 1010 -26.06 36.82 -25.12
N GLU A 1011 -26.97 37.72 -24.77
CA GLU A 1011 -27.04 39.07 -25.32
C GLU A 1011 -27.02 40.10 -24.19
N VAL A 1012 -26.21 41.14 -24.38
CA VAL A 1012 -25.98 42.19 -23.40
C VAL A 1012 -26.50 43.49 -23.95
N PHE A 1013 -27.27 44.20 -23.14
CA PHE A 1013 -27.80 45.52 -23.45
C PHE A 1013 -27.32 46.54 -22.42
N THR A 1014 -27.07 47.76 -22.87
CA THR A 1014 -26.63 48.87 -22.02
C THR A 1014 -27.61 50.03 -22.07
N SER A 1015 -27.76 50.75 -20.96
CA SER A 1015 -28.61 51.94 -20.84
C SER A 1015 -28.03 52.97 -19.86
N GLU A 1016 -28.31 54.24 -20.10
CA GLU A 1016 -27.99 55.34 -19.16
C GLU A 1016 -29.14 55.60 -18.17
N ASP A 1017 -30.40 55.36 -18.57
CA ASP A 1017 -31.61 55.73 -17.84
C ASP A 1017 -32.36 54.55 -17.20
N GLY A 1018 -32.03 53.31 -17.59
CA GLY A 1018 -32.69 52.09 -17.10
C GLY A 1018 -34.02 51.77 -17.77
N GLU A 1019 -34.43 52.57 -18.77
CA GLU A 1019 -35.66 52.39 -19.54
C GLU A 1019 -35.34 52.05 -21.00
N ASN A 1020 -34.40 52.78 -21.61
CA ASN A 1020 -34.03 52.65 -23.02
C ASN A 1020 -32.74 51.83 -23.15
N PHE A 1021 -32.88 50.54 -23.48
CA PHE A 1021 -31.76 49.61 -23.66
C PHE A 1021 -31.36 49.47 -25.13
N LYS A 1022 -30.05 49.49 -25.39
CA LYS A 1022 -29.47 49.19 -26.71
C LYS A 1022 -28.60 47.93 -26.62
N SER A 1023 -28.72 47.04 -27.60
CA SER A 1023 -27.88 45.84 -27.68
C SER A 1023 -26.42 46.28 -27.86
N ALA A 1024 -25.56 45.84 -26.96
CA ALA A 1024 -24.12 46.12 -26.95
C ALA A 1024 -23.34 45.00 -27.64
N GLY A 1025 -23.79 43.76 -27.50
CA GLY A 1025 -23.20 42.61 -28.17
C GLY A 1025 -23.92 41.30 -27.84
N ARG A 1026 -23.60 40.26 -28.61
CA ARG A 1026 -24.17 38.92 -28.46
C ARG A 1026 -23.12 37.85 -28.75
N ILE A 1027 -23.17 36.75 -28.03
CA ILE A 1027 -22.43 35.53 -28.34
C ILE A 1027 -23.40 34.36 -28.48
N GLU A 1028 -23.21 33.56 -29.52
CA GLU A 1028 -23.81 32.22 -29.62
C GLU A 1028 -22.93 31.25 -28.83
N THR A 1029 -23.53 30.36 -28.05
CA THR A 1029 -22.76 29.32 -27.39
C THR A 1029 -22.74 28.05 -28.26
N ILE A 1030 -21.52 27.63 -28.61
CA ILE A 1030 -21.01 26.31 -29.01
C ILE A 1030 -21.94 25.28 -29.75
N LYS A 1031 -21.38 24.72 -30.84
CA LYS A 1031 -21.92 23.66 -31.72
C LYS A 1031 -21.70 22.21 -31.24
N GLU A 1032 -22.40 21.28 -31.90
CA GLU A 1032 -22.60 19.83 -31.68
C GLU A 1032 -21.52 18.93 -31.04
N TRP A 1033 -20.23 19.22 -31.16
CA TRP A 1033 -19.16 18.29 -30.79
C TRP A 1033 -18.49 18.57 -29.43
N GLN A 1034 -18.87 19.65 -28.73
CA GLN A 1034 -18.33 20.00 -27.40
C GLN A 1034 -19.26 19.60 -26.23
N ARG A 1035 -20.13 18.61 -26.45
CA ARG A 1035 -21.38 18.34 -25.71
C ARG A 1035 -21.32 17.23 -24.64
N LEU A 1036 -20.14 16.79 -24.17
CA LEU A 1036 -20.04 15.67 -23.22
C LEU A 1036 -19.14 15.92 -21.99
N VAL A 1037 -18.73 17.17 -21.74
CA VAL A 1037 -17.89 17.53 -20.59
C VAL A 1037 -18.67 18.43 -19.63
N SER A 1038 -18.69 18.06 -18.35
CA SER A 1038 -19.14 18.96 -17.29
C SER A 1038 -18.11 20.07 -17.10
N LYS A 1039 -18.53 21.32 -17.28
CA LYS A 1039 -17.62 22.47 -17.21
C LYS A 1039 -18.34 23.73 -16.76
N GLN A 1040 -17.59 24.58 -16.08
CA GLN A 1040 -17.97 25.95 -15.79
C GLN A 1040 -17.25 26.87 -16.78
N ALA A 1041 -17.92 27.90 -17.29
CA ALA A 1041 -17.29 28.85 -18.19
C ALA A 1041 -17.85 30.26 -18.01
N ASP A 1042 -16.95 31.24 -18.07
CA ASP A 1042 -17.27 32.67 -18.18
C ASP A 1042 -17.58 33.00 -19.64
N LEU A 1043 -18.85 32.92 -20.02
CA LEU A 1043 -19.31 33.20 -21.36
C LEU A 1043 -19.34 34.71 -21.58
N THR A 1044 -18.30 35.22 -22.25
CA THR A 1044 -17.97 36.65 -22.32
C THR A 1044 -18.44 37.30 -23.61
N VAL A 1045 -19.28 38.34 -23.48
CA VAL A 1045 -19.66 39.24 -24.57
C VAL A 1045 -18.76 40.48 -24.51
N SER A 1046 -17.96 40.71 -25.54
CA SER A 1046 -17.13 41.92 -25.68
C SER A 1046 -17.73 42.88 -26.69
N PHE A 1047 -17.64 44.18 -26.41
CA PHE A 1047 -18.19 45.24 -27.25
C PHE A 1047 -17.36 46.53 -27.10
N PRO A 1048 -17.50 47.53 -28.01
CA PRO A 1048 -16.81 48.81 -27.87
C PRO A 1048 -17.10 49.46 -26.52
N ILE A 1049 -16.09 50.10 -25.91
CA ILE A 1049 -16.24 50.80 -24.62
C ILE A 1049 -17.47 51.71 -24.69
N THR A 1050 -18.44 51.42 -23.84
CA THR A 1050 -19.72 52.11 -23.77
C THR A 1050 -19.92 52.63 -22.36
N ASN A 1051 -20.08 53.95 -22.21
CA ASN A 1051 -20.41 54.55 -20.93
C ASN A 1051 -21.90 54.29 -20.63
N CYS A 1052 -22.19 53.58 -19.54
CA CYS A 1052 -23.57 53.26 -19.16
C CYS A 1052 -23.72 53.11 -17.65
N ARG A 1053 -24.95 53.21 -17.14
CA ARG A 1053 -25.27 52.95 -15.73
C ARG A 1053 -25.95 51.60 -15.53
N TYR A 1054 -26.74 51.15 -16.49
CA TYR A 1054 -27.51 49.92 -16.42
C TYR A 1054 -27.03 48.91 -17.46
N VAL A 1055 -26.88 47.66 -17.04
CA VAL A 1055 -26.53 46.53 -17.90
C VAL A 1055 -27.61 45.48 -17.78
N ARG A 1056 -28.33 45.19 -18.86
CA ARG A 1056 -29.28 44.10 -18.94
C ARG A 1056 -28.66 42.91 -19.64
N VAL A 1057 -28.77 41.73 -19.04
CA VAL A 1057 -28.17 40.49 -19.52
C VAL A 1057 -29.28 39.48 -19.75
N PHE A 1058 -29.40 39.03 -21.00
CA PHE A 1058 -30.32 37.99 -21.42
C PHE A 1058 -29.55 36.73 -21.80
N ALA A 1059 -29.88 35.59 -21.21
CA ALA A 1059 -29.32 34.29 -21.56
C ALA A 1059 -30.45 33.30 -21.88
N GLN A 1060 -30.50 32.86 -23.13
CA GLN A 1060 -31.57 31.98 -23.59
C GLN A 1060 -31.32 30.54 -23.14
N ASN A 1061 -32.21 29.97 -22.34
CA ASN A 1061 -32.18 28.57 -21.98
C ASN A 1061 -32.51 27.70 -23.20
N ILE A 1062 -31.94 26.49 -23.26
CA ILE A 1062 -32.25 25.54 -24.33
C ILE A 1062 -33.69 24.98 -24.21
N GLY A 1063 -34.32 25.18 -23.05
CA GLY A 1063 -35.70 24.75 -22.77
C GLY A 1063 -35.77 23.27 -22.40
N TYR A 1064 -35.72 22.40 -23.41
CA TYR A 1064 -35.84 20.94 -23.24
C TYR A 1064 -34.58 20.22 -23.72
N ILE A 1065 -34.29 19.10 -23.08
CA ILE A 1065 -33.11 18.28 -23.38
C ILE A 1065 -33.21 17.75 -24.83
N PRO A 1066 -32.17 17.93 -25.67
CA PRO A 1066 -32.19 17.53 -27.08
C PRO A 1066 -32.19 16.01 -27.31
N GLU A 1067 -32.56 15.59 -28.54
CA GLU A 1067 -32.74 14.18 -28.95
C GLU A 1067 -31.50 13.28 -28.78
N TRP A 1068 -30.30 13.83 -28.86
CA TRP A 1068 -29.05 13.06 -28.75
C TRP A 1068 -28.68 12.66 -27.31
N HIS A 1069 -29.37 13.20 -26.30
CA HIS A 1069 -29.07 12.95 -24.89
C HIS A 1069 -29.96 11.84 -24.32
N ASN A 1070 -29.44 11.05 -23.38
CA ASN A 1070 -30.13 9.90 -22.76
C ASN A 1070 -31.46 10.26 -22.06
N PHE A 1071 -31.72 11.54 -21.82
CA PHE A 1071 -32.93 12.09 -21.18
C PHE A 1071 -33.69 13.06 -22.10
N SER A 1072 -33.63 12.85 -23.42
CA SER A 1072 -34.33 13.66 -24.42
C SER A 1072 -35.79 13.99 -24.03
N GLY A 1073 -36.19 15.24 -24.22
CA GLY A 1073 -37.54 15.74 -23.94
C GLY A 1073 -37.80 16.11 -22.47
N ALA A 1074 -36.88 15.82 -21.54
CA ALA A 1074 -36.97 16.34 -20.17
C ALA A 1074 -36.66 17.84 -20.11
N LYS A 1075 -37.02 18.49 -19.01
CA LYS A 1075 -36.74 19.92 -18.80
C LYS A 1075 -35.24 20.16 -18.56
N ALA A 1076 -34.70 21.20 -19.16
CA ALA A 1076 -33.30 21.61 -18.99
C ALA A 1076 -33.17 22.75 -17.98
N TRP A 1077 -32.05 22.75 -17.27
CA TRP A 1077 -31.64 23.80 -16.35
C TRP A 1077 -30.59 24.71 -16.99
N LEU A 1078 -30.74 26.01 -16.80
CA LEU A 1078 -29.68 27.01 -16.97
C LEU A 1078 -29.22 27.42 -15.56
N PHE A 1079 -27.93 27.23 -15.26
CA PHE A 1079 -27.35 27.59 -13.96
C PHE A 1079 -26.32 28.70 -14.15
N VAL A 1080 -26.50 29.78 -13.38
CA VAL A 1080 -25.65 30.96 -13.39
C VAL A 1080 -25.29 31.30 -11.95
N ASP A 1081 -24.01 31.54 -11.68
CA ASP A 1081 -23.51 31.96 -10.37
C ASP A 1081 -23.14 33.46 -10.36
N GLU A 1082 -22.57 33.99 -11.44
CA GLU A 1082 -22.03 35.36 -11.46
C GLU A 1082 -22.21 36.08 -12.80
N ILE A 1083 -22.44 37.40 -12.76
CA ILE A 1083 -22.31 38.32 -13.89
C ILE A 1083 -21.15 39.29 -13.65
N ILE A 1084 -20.11 39.16 -14.46
CA ILE A 1084 -18.87 39.93 -14.35
C ILE A 1084 -18.91 41.09 -15.35
N ILE A 1085 -18.85 42.31 -14.85
CA ILE A 1085 -18.83 43.53 -15.67
C ILE A 1085 -17.43 44.14 -15.61
N LYS A 1086 -16.83 44.37 -16.79
CA LYS A 1086 -15.46 44.89 -16.98
C LYS A 1086 -15.38 46.04 -17.96
#